data_AF-A0A9D5JYG9-F1
#
_entry.id   AF-A0A9D5JYG9-F1
#
_cell.length_a   1.000
_cell.length_b   1.000
_cell.length_c   1.000
_cell.angle_alpha   90.00
_cell.angle_beta   90.00
_cell.angle_gamma   90.00
#
_symmetry.space_group_name_H-M   'P 1'
#
loop_
_entity.id
_entity.type
_entity.pdbx_description
1 polymer ?
#
loop_
_entity_poly.entity_id
_entity_poly.type
_entity_poly.pdbx_seq_one_letter_code
_entity_poly.pdbx_strand_id
1 'polypeptide(L)'
;SGHADHTAEAFSHWDQNVPQRIPEECAKCHSTPGYLDFLGVDGSPARHVDAPAPVGTTVECIACHNEVAMTMDSVVMPSGLEITGLGEEARCMQCHQGQASKFTVDAAIDNVNLPDPDTVSPDLEFVNIHYYAAVATKYGTMAKSGYEYDGKTYDTHFSHITDLDPCIDCHYAHTQQIKLTECQACHEGVTSLDDIKDIRMYGSLVDYDGDGNMEEGMYYEIVGLQDLLYQAIQRYAQEISAAPIVYDLYKYPYFFVDSNQNGQVDNGETKYPNKYNAWTPRLLKAAYNYQLSIKDPGMFAHGGKYIIQLLYDSLEDLNAVLSTPIPMTDLHRIDDGHFAGSEEAFRHWDAEGVVPAACSKCHTVNGLPLFLKEGVTISQPASNGIKCITCHDDLENFSRYEVESVKFPSGAKIDSGDPETNVCMNCHQGRESTVSVNNLTQGLEDDKVSETLQFLNIHYFAAGATLFGTEAQGGYEYSGKEYAGRFMDCGIFHQDNSDYAAGCLSCHTAHGLEVDAATCTPCHQEVHPTQDVHAIRTSLTDYDGDDNTEEGITGEIATMSDALYKAIQTYAIHRAETPLVYDSSTYPYFFIDTNGDGKANPDELRRANRYHSWTPRLLKAAYNYQYSTKDPGAFAHNGQYILQLLYDSLDNLGVDVAQMSRP
;
A
#
# COMPACT_ATOMS: atom_id res chain seq x y z
N SER A 1 -3.71 16.25 33.92
CA SER A 1 -2.65 15.90 32.94
C SER A 1 -2.01 14.63 33.44
N GLY A 2 -1.79 13.65 32.56
CA GLY A 2 -1.05 12.44 32.94
C GLY A 2 0.38 12.77 33.36
N HIS A 3 1.04 13.73 32.70
CA HIS A 3 2.43 14.13 32.96
C HIS A 3 2.70 14.71 34.34
N ALA A 4 1.68 15.20 35.05
CA ALA A 4 1.80 15.81 36.38
C ALA A 4 1.08 14.99 37.47
N ASP A 5 0.64 13.78 37.16
CA ASP A 5 0.00 12.90 38.13
C ASP A 5 1.05 12.10 38.91
N HIS A 6 1.51 12.67 40.03
CA HIS A 6 2.46 12.01 40.94
C HIS A 6 1.98 10.68 41.52
N THR A 7 0.69 10.35 41.39
CA THR A 7 0.14 9.06 41.85
C THR A 7 0.09 8.01 40.75
N ALA A 8 0.34 8.39 39.49
CA ALA A 8 0.37 7.45 38.38
C ALA A 8 1.60 6.55 38.47
N GLU A 9 1.42 5.28 38.10
CA GLU A 9 2.48 4.26 38.12
C GLU A 9 3.75 4.72 37.38
N ALA A 10 3.58 5.48 36.29
CA ALA A 10 4.69 6.08 35.55
C ALA A 10 5.62 6.95 36.41
N PHE A 11 5.18 7.50 37.53
CA PHE A 11 6.00 8.38 38.37
C PHE A 11 6.23 7.81 39.78
N SER A 12 5.37 6.91 40.25
CA SER A 12 5.45 6.31 41.59
C SER A 12 6.13 4.93 41.64
N HIS A 13 6.41 4.29 40.50
CA HIS A 13 6.92 2.91 40.45
C HIS A 13 8.14 2.67 41.35
N TRP A 14 9.07 3.62 41.39
CA TRP A 14 10.34 3.49 42.13
C TRP A 14 10.29 4.04 43.55
N ASP A 15 9.15 4.53 44.04
CA ASP A 15 9.01 5.16 45.37
C ASP A 15 9.37 4.22 46.52
N GLN A 16 9.22 2.91 46.31
CA GLN A 16 9.51 1.89 47.33
C GLN A 16 10.89 1.23 47.13
N ASN A 17 11.64 1.60 46.10
CA ASN A 17 12.96 1.04 45.83
C ASN A 17 14.01 1.52 46.84
N VAL A 18 15.08 0.73 47.00
CA VAL A 18 16.22 1.07 47.85
C VAL A 18 17.50 0.95 47.01
N PRO A 19 18.16 2.08 46.65
CA PRO A 19 17.78 3.47 46.94
C PRO A 19 16.54 3.94 46.15
N GLN A 20 15.83 4.93 46.69
CA GLN A 20 14.67 5.57 46.04
C GLN A 20 15.14 6.46 44.87
N ARG A 21 15.33 5.83 43.72
CA ARG A 21 15.81 6.45 42.48
C ARG A 21 15.09 5.85 41.29
N ILE A 22 14.83 6.70 40.30
CA ILE A 22 14.41 6.30 38.97
C ILE A 22 15.70 5.96 38.19
N PRO A 23 15.85 4.73 37.66
CA PRO A 23 17.02 4.32 36.90
C PRO A 23 17.27 5.20 35.67
N GLU A 24 18.53 5.26 35.22
CA GLU A 24 18.98 6.07 34.08
C GLU A 24 18.15 5.79 32.81
N GLU A 25 17.90 4.51 32.54
CA GLU A 25 17.13 4.03 31.38
C GLU A 25 15.65 4.43 31.40
N CYS A 26 15.11 4.81 32.56
CA CYS A 26 13.73 5.23 32.73
C CYS A 26 13.60 6.75 32.94
N ALA A 27 14.62 7.39 33.50
CA ALA A 27 14.54 8.74 34.01
C ALA A 27 14.23 9.79 32.93
N LYS A 28 14.61 9.55 31.66
CA LYS A 28 14.28 10.43 30.51
C LYS A 28 12.79 10.79 30.49
N CYS A 29 11.90 9.79 30.58
CA CYS A 29 10.46 9.99 30.36
C CYS A 29 9.62 9.92 31.64
N HIS A 30 10.26 9.57 32.76
CA HIS A 30 9.59 9.39 34.04
C HIS A 30 10.01 10.43 35.08
N SER A 31 10.75 11.48 34.70
CA SER A 31 11.17 12.53 35.63
C SER A 31 11.59 13.81 34.92
N THR A 32 11.35 14.98 35.53
CA THR A 32 11.89 16.24 35.02
C THR A 32 13.41 16.28 35.07
N PRO A 33 14.09 15.90 36.17
CA PRO A 33 15.56 15.89 36.21
C PRO A 33 16.17 15.01 35.12
N GLY A 34 15.65 13.80 34.90
CA GLY A 34 16.15 12.91 33.86
C GLY A 34 15.90 13.43 32.45
N TYR A 35 14.80 14.14 32.20
CA TYR A 35 14.61 14.81 30.90
C TYR A 35 15.59 15.98 30.71
N LEU A 36 15.86 16.77 31.76
CA LEU A 36 16.83 17.88 31.67
C LEU A 36 18.27 17.39 31.47
N ASP A 37 18.63 16.28 32.12
CA ASP A 37 19.88 15.54 31.88
C ASP A 37 19.94 15.07 30.42
N PHE A 38 18.89 14.40 29.93
CA PHE A 38 18.79 14.04 28.50
C PHE A 38 19.00 15.24 27.56
N LEU A 39 18.52 16.43 27.91
CA LEU A 39 18.72 17.64 27.11
C LEU A 39 20.13 18.27 27.29
N GLY A 40 20.89 17.88 28.31
CA GLY A 40 22.15 18.51 28.73
C GLY A 40 21.97 19.91 29.34
N VAL A 41 20.76 20.23 29.81
CA VAL A 41 20.42 21.57 30.35
C VAL A 41 20.98 21.76 31.75
N ASP A 42 21.21 20.67 32.48
CA ASP A 42 21.85 20.65 33.80
C ASP A 42 23.40 20.66 33.73
N GLY A 43 23.96 20.64 32.51
CA GLY A 43 25.39 20.60 32.24
C GLY A 43 25.95 19.22 31.92
N SER A 44 25.11 18.17 31.90
CA SER A 44 25.48 16.84 31.44
C SER A 44 25.63 16.75 29.91
N PRO A 45 26.16 15.64 29.36
CA PRO A 45 26.17 15.40 27.93
C PRO A 45 24.76 15.23 27.35
N ALA A 46 24.38 16.08 26.39
CA ALA A 46 23.08 15.99 25.73
C ALA A 46 22.87 14.65 24.98
N ARG A 47 21.59 14.29 24.82
CA ARG A 47 21.07 13.04 24.23
C ARG A 47 21.38 11.77 25.04
N HIS A 48 21.70 11.92 26.32
CA HIS A 48 21.99 10.82 27.23
C HIS A 48 21.52 11.17 28.64
N VAL A 49 21.07 10.19 29.41
CA VAL A 49 20.83 10.35 30.85
C VAL A 49 22.03 9.73 31.56
N ASP A 50 22.81 10.54 32.26
CA ASP A 50 24.10 10.13 32.84
C ASP A 50 24.01 9.72 34.32
N ALA A 51 22.86 9.93 34.97
CA ALA A 51 22.64 9.54 36.35
C ALA A 51 21.17 9.18 36.68
N PRO A 52 20.93 8.34 37.71
CA PRO A 52 19.58 8.04 38.17
C PRO A 52 18.89 9.28 38.75
N ALA A 53 17.64 9.52 38.37
CA ALA A 53 16.87 10.67 38.84
C ALA A 53 16.22 10.43 40.22
N PRO A 54 15.95 11.49 41.00
CA PRO A 54 15.18 11.38 42.22
C PRO A 54 13.71 11.02 41.95
N VAL A 55 13.14 10.17 42.81
CA VAL A 55 11.70 9.91 42.85
C VAL A 55 10.91 11.14 43.33
N GLY A 56 9.58 11.11 43.20
CA GLY A 56 8.70 12.20 43.63
C GLY A 56 8.71 13.42 42.70
N THR A 57 9.27 13.27 41.49
CA THR A 57 9.16 14.25 40.41
C THR A 57 8.29 13.70 39.29
N THR A 58 7.74 14.58 38.47
CA THR A 58 6.91 14.22 37.31
C THR A 58 7.46 14.91 36.06
N VAL A 59 6.74 14.93 34.93
CA VAL A 59 7.09 15.77 33.76
C VAL A 59 6.48 17.16 33.96
N GLU A 60 7.29 18.08 34.50
CA GLU A 60 6.92 19.44 34.86
C GLU A 60 7.25 20.44 33.74
N CYS A 61 6.82 21.69 33.90
CA CYS A 61 6.90 22.71 32.85
C CYS A 61 8.31 22.85 32.24
N ILE A 62 9.35 22.85 33.08
CA ILE A 62 10.74 23.10 32.64
C ILE A 62 11.30 21.98 31.76
N ALA A 63 10.73 20.76 31.81
CA ALA A 63 11.12 19.68 30.91
C ALA A 63 10.91 20.09 29.44
N CYS A 64 9.76 20.71 29.14
CA CYS A 64 9.40 21.13 27.78
C CYS A 64 9.64 22.63 27.49
N HIS A 65 9.71 23.47 28.53
CA HIS A 65 9.86 24.93 28.41
C HIS A 65 11.24 25.41 28.87
N ASN A 66 12.26 25.11 28.08
CA ASN A 66 13.61 25.63 28.22
C ASN A 66 14.23 25.91 26.84
N GLU A 67 15.37 26.61 26.80
CA GLU A 67 16.00 27.05 25.54
C GLU A 67 16.30 25.90 24.56
N VAL A 68 16.66 24.72 25.08
CA VAL A 68 16.96 23.53 24.27
C VAL A 68 15.68 22.87 23.77
N ALA A 69 14.71 22.59 24.66
CA ALA A 69 13.47 21.93 24.29
C ALA A 69 12.60 22.75 23.32
N MET A 70 12.64 24.09 23.41
CA MET A 70 11.89 24.97 22.51
C MET A 70 12.46 25.04 21.09
N THR A 71 13.72 24.66 20.88
CA THR A 71 14.39 24.65 19.56
C THR A 71 14.59 23.24 19.01
N MET A 72 14.10 22.23 19.71
CA MET A 72 14.14 20.84 19.27
C MET A 72 13.28 20.64 18.03
N ASP A 73 13.84 19.95 17.04
CA ASP A 73 13.20 19.73 15.74
C ASP A 73 13.40 18.30 15.21
N SER A 74 14.02 17.42 16.01
CA SER A 74 14.29 16.04 15.63
C SER A 74 14.13 15.03 16.76
N VAL A 75 13.91 13.77 16.40
CA VAL A 75 13.95 12.62 17.30
C VAL A 75 14.69 11.44 16.65
N VAL A 76 15.41 10.66 17.46
CA VAL A 76 16.04 9.40 17.01
C VAL A 76 15.20 8.23 17.50
N MET A 77 14.61 7.50 16.56
CA MET A 77 13.80 6.32 16.81
C MET A 77 14.67 5.14 17.30
N PRO A 78 14.10 4.15 18.00
CA PRO A 78 14.82 2.93 18.40
C PRO A 78 15.46 2.16 17.24
N SER A 79 14.99 2.35 16.01
CA SER A 79 15.60 1.80 14.79
C SER A 79 16.88 2.50 14.33
N GLY A 80 17.21 3.66 14.92
CA GLY A 80 18.31 4.52 14.52
C GLY A 80 17.94 5.60 13.51
N LEU A 81 16.71 5.61 12.98
CA LEU A 81 16.24 6.70 12.10
C LEU A 81 16.16 8.02 12.89
N GLU A 82 16.79 9.08 12.39
CA GLU A 82 16.53 10.45 12.86
C GLU A 82 15.44 11.09 11.99
N ILE A 83 14.31 11.43 12.60
CA ILE A 83 13.23 12.18 11.98
C ILE A 83 13.47 13.66 12.29
N THR A 84 13.42 14.54 11.28
CA THR A 84 13.74 15.98 11.40
C THR A 84 12.60 16.84 10.85
N GLY A 85 12.60 18.15 11.10
CA GLY A 85 11.54 19.06 10.63
C GLY A 85 10.23 18.91 11.40
N LEU A 86 10.29 18.37 12.62
CA LEU A 86 9.13 18.05 13.45
C LEU A 86 8.54 19.28 14.16
N GLY A 87 9.30 20.35 14.28
CA GLY A 87 8.94 21.50 15.10
C GLY A 87 8.54 21.09 16.51
N GLU A 88 7.36 21.55 16.95
CA GLU A 88 6.93 21.41 18.34
C GLU A 88 6.64 19.98 18.80
N GLU A 89 6.25 19.07 17.91
CA GLU A 89 5.95 17.67 18.29
C GLU A 89 7.20 16.85 18.61
N ALA A 90 8.40 17.33 18.22
CA ALA A 90 9.66 16.67 18.54
C ALA A 90 9.81 16.38 20.05
N ARG A 91 9.29 17.27 20.90
CA ARG A 91 9.27 17.11 22.37
C ARG A 91 8.45 15.90 22.82
N CYS A 92 7.28 15.71 22.22
CA CYS A 92 6.36 14.61 22.52
C CYS A 92 6.99 13.28 22.09
N MET A 93 7.58 13.28 20.90
CA MET A 93 8.16 12.10 20.27
C MET A 93 9.36 11.54 21.03
N GLN A 94 10.05 12.36 21.85
CA GLN A 94 11.14 11.88 22.69
C GLN A 94 10.75 10.72 23.62
N CYS A 95 9.48 10.67 24.02
CA CYS A 95 8.97 9.67 24.96
C CYS A 95 7.91 8.75 24.35
N HIS A 96 7.08 9.26 23.45
CA HIS A 96 5.99 8.49 22.82
C HIS A 96 6.43 7.67 21.59
N GLN A 97 7.73 7.35 21.49
CA GLN A 97 8.31 6.59 20.37
C GLN A 97 8.47 5.08 20.59
N GLY A 98 8.17 4.61 21.79
CA GLY A 98 8.52 3.26 22.21
C GLY A 98 10.01 3.11 22.52
N GLN A 99 10.42 1.90 22.90
CA GLN A 99 11.79 1.58 23.29
C GLN A 99 12.45 0.47 22.44
N ALA A 100 11.71 -0.14 21.52
CA ALA A 100 12.19 -1.22 20.68
C ALA A 100 11.80 -1.00 19.22
N SER A 101 12.44 -1.77 18.33
CA SER A 101 12.15 -1.82 16.90
C SER A 101 12.29 -3.25 16.39
N LYS A 102 11.98 -3.48 15.10
CA LYS A 102 12.32 -4.72 14.41
C LYS A 102 13.76 -5.17 14.69
N PHE A 103 14.72 -4.25 14.65
CA PHE A 103 16.14 -4.58 14.85
C PHE A 103 16.45 -5.05 16.27
N THR A 104 15.68 -4.62 17.27
CA THR A 104 15.79 -5.12 18.64
C THR A 104 15.37 -6.59 18.73
N VAL A 105 14.29 -6.95 18.03
CA VAL A 105 13.78 -8.33 17.94
C VAL A 105 14.74 -9.22 17.14
N ASP A 106 15.21 -8.73 15.98
CA ASP A 106 16.20 -9.44 15.16
C ASP A 106 17.47 -9.72 15.97
N ALA A 107 18.00 -8.71 16.69
CA ALA A 107 19.17 -8.90 17.55
C ALA A 107 18.93 -9.93 18.67
N ALA A 108 17.75 -9.96 19.28
CA ALA A 108 17.42 -10.96 20.29
C ALA A 108 17.40 -12.39 19.71
N ILE A 109 16.86 -12.56 18.49
CA ILE A 109 16.80 -13.83 17.77
C ILE A 109 18.19 -14.28 17.30
N ASP A 110 18.97 -13.37 16.73
CA ASP A 110 20.32 -13.66 16.23
C ASP A 110 21.27 -14.08 17.37
N ASN A 111 21.10 -13.50 18.56
CA ASN A 111 21.91 -13.84 19.74
C ASN A 111 21.75 -15.30 20.18
N VAL A 112 20.58 -15.91 20.01
CA VAL A 112 20.37 -17.33 20.33
C VAL A 112 20.79 -18.27 19.19
N ASN A 113 20.95 -17.75 17.97
CA ASN A 113 21.48 -18.44 16.79
C ASN A 113 20.86 -19.83 16.56
N LEU A 114 19.53 -19.90 16.59
CA LEU A 114 18.79 -21.13 16.35
C LEU A 114 18.60 -21.37 14.84
N PRO A 115 18.87 -22.58 14.32
CA PRO A 115 18.64 -22.90 12.91
C PRO A 115 17.15 -23.09 12.57
N ASP A 116 16.35 -23.43 13.58
CA ASP A 116 14.92 -23.66 13.46
C ASP A 116 14.18 -22.57 14.24
N PRO A 117 13.36 -21.72 13.57
CA PRO A 117 12.62 -20.63 14.20
C PRO A 117 11.53 -21.11 15.16
N ASP A 118 11.24 -22.41 15.19
CA ASP A 118 10.21 -23.04 16.03
C ASP A 118 10.79 -23.76 17.26
N THR A 119 12.11 -23.69 17.45
CA THR A 119 12.77 -24.23 18.64
C THR A 119 12.72 -23.25 19.81
N VAL A 120 12.31 -23.74 21.00
CA VAL A 120 12.30 -22.95 22.24
C VAL A 120 13.73 -22.68 22.71
N SER A 121 14.02 -21.42 23.05
CA SER A 121 15.26 -21.01 23.70
C SER A 121 15.00 -20.45 25.10
N PRO A 122 15.70 -20.93 26.15
CA PRO A 122 15.62 -20.33 27.49
C PRO A 122 16.32 -18.96 27.58
N ASP A 123 17.17 -18.63 26.60
CA ASP A 123 17.91 -17.38 26.53
C ASP A 123 17.14 -16.28 25.77
N LEU A 124 16.00 -16.63 25.16
CA LEU A 124 15.12 -15.68 24.49
C LEU A 124 14.09 -15.14 25.49
N GLU A 125 14.02 -13.82 25.61
CA GLU A 125 13.04 -13.13 26.44
C GLU A 125 12.16 -12.21 25.59
N PHE A 126 10.98 -11.89 26.12
CA PHE A 126 10.06 -10.99 25.46
C PHE A 126 10.65 -9.58 25.32
N VAL A 127 10.59 -9.02 24.10
CA VAL A 127 10.98 -7.65 23.80
C VAL A 127 9.76 -6.75 23.96
N ASN A 128 9.86 -5.74 24.83
CA ASN A 128 8.76 -4.81 25.12
C ASN A 128 8.91 -3.52 24.31
N ILE A 129 7.92 -3.20 23.48
CA ILE A 129 7.84 -1.93 22.74
C ILE A 129 7.67 -0.71 23.67
N HIS A 130 7.20 -0.92 24.90
CA HIS A 130 6.84 0.10 25.88
C HIS A 130 5.54 0.87 25.52
N TYR A 131 5.03 1.64 26.48
CA TYR A 131 3.67 2.19 26.46
C TYR A 131 3.54 3.47 25.63
N TYR A 132 2.32 3.72 25.14
CA TYR A 132 1.92 4.94 24.42
C TYR A 132 2.87 5.27 23.26
N ALA A 133 3.24 4.24 22.49
CA ALA A 133 4.18 4.32 21.38
C ALA A 133 3.52 4.87 20.10
N ALA A 134 2.81 6.00 20.19
CA ALA A 134 2.05 6.58 19.08
C ALA A 134 2.93 6.87 17.85
N VAL A 135 4.20 7.25 18.05
CA VAL A 135 5.13 7.51 16.93
C VAL A 135 5.53 6.22 16.21
N ALA A 136 5.61 5.10 16.93
CA ALA A 136 5.87 3.79 16.34
C ALA A 136 4.78 3.42 15.33
N THR A 137 3.52 3.71 15.67
CA THR A 137 2.39 3.51 14.77
C THR A 137 2.37 4.55 13.64
N LYS A 138 2.49 5.85 13.97
CA LYS A 138 2.37 6.95 13.01
C LYS A 138 3.39 6.91 11.89
N TYR A 139 4.64 6.56 12.20
CA TYR A 139 5.71 6.56 11.21
C TYR A 139 5.94 5.21 10.53
N GLY A 140 5.17 4.17 10.91
CA GLY A 140 5.15 2.87 10.24
C GLY A 140 6.52 2.36 9.83
N THR A 141 6.66 2.05 8.54
CA THR A 141 7.89 1.48 7.98
C THR A 141 9.10 2.42 7.96
N MET A 142 8.91 3.74 8.07
CA MET A 142 10.05 4.66 8.27
C MET A 142 10.70 4.38 9.62
N ALA A 143 9.89 4.27 10.68
CA ALA A 143 10.40 4.02 12.03
C ALA A 143 10.83 2.56 12.24
N LYS A 144 10.33 1.59 11.45
CA LYS A 144 10.56 0.15 11.63
C LYS A 144 10.29 -0.32 13.07
N SER A 145 9.31 0.31 13.73
CA SER A 145 9.04 0.04 15.14
C SER A 145 8.31 -1.30 15.32
N GLY A 146 7.42 -1.69 14.41
CA GLY A 146 6.87 -3.04 14.34
C GLY A 146 7.84 -4.05 13.77
N TYR A 147 7.62 -5.34 14.06
CA TYR A 147 8.36 -6.42 13.41
C TYR A 147 7.77 -6.67 12.02
N GLU A 148 8.48 -6.18 11.01
CA GLU A 148 8.17 -6.40 9.61
C GLU A 148 8.80 -7.71 9.09
N TYR A 149 8.01 -8.47 8.34
CA TYR A 149 8.40 -9.75 7.77
C TYR A 149 9.13 -9.59 6.43
N ASP A 150 10.12 -10.44 6.20
CA ASP A 150 10.96 -10.36 5.00
C ASP A 150 10.13 -10.60 3.72
N GLY A 151 10.38 -9.80 2.69
CA GLY A 151 9.65 -9.88 1.41
C GLY A 151 8.26 -9.22 1.42
N LYS A 152 7.80 -8.72 2.56
CA LYS A 152 6.57 -7.92 2.68
C LYS A 152 6.91 -6.43 2.64
N THR A 153 5.98 -5.63 2.12
CA THR A 153 6.01 -4.17 2.15
C THR A 153 4.94 -3.64 3.10
N TYR A 154 5.19 -2.47 3.67
CA TYR A 154 4.37 -1.90 4.74
C TYR A 154 4.08 -0.42 4.49
N ASP A 155 2.99 0.04 5.10
CA ASP A 155 2.62 1.43 5.13
C ASP A 155 3.71 2.27 5.83
N THR A 156 3.95 3.46 5.30
CA THR A 156 4.97 4.39 5.78
C THR A 156 4.38 5.38 6.80
N HIS A 157 4.85 6.62 6.83
CA HIS A 157 4.24 7.69 7.60
C HIS A 157 2.76 7.88 7.22
N PHE A 158 1.87 7.57 8.15
CA PHE A 158 0.49 8.01 8.10
C PHE A 158 0.46 9.49 8.42
N SER A 159 0.13 10.28 7.40
CA SER A 159 -0.21 11.67 7.60
C SER A 159 -1.70 11.85 7.36
N HIS A 160 -2.35 12.61 8.23
CA HIS A 160 -3.74 12.96 8.05
C HIS A 160 -3.86 14.01 6.91
N ILE A 161 -4.88 14.86 6.95
CA ILE A 161 -4.97 16.04 6.08
C ILE A 161 -3.91 17.10 6.46
N THR A 162 -3.49 17.92 5.50
CA THR A 162 -2.34 18.85 5.64
C THR A 162 -2.41 19.77 6.85
N ASP A 163 -3.61 20.14 7.30
CA ASP A 163 -3.82 21.07 8.42
C ASP A 163 -4.04 20.38 9.79
N LEU A 164 -3.99 19.05 9.86
CA LEU A 164 -4.20 18.26 11.08
C LEU A 164 -3.22 17.08 11.18
N ASP A 165 -1.92 17.32 11.12
CA ASP A 165 -0.92 16.25 11.04
C ASP A 165 -0.03 16.12 12.31
N PRO A 166 0.60 17.19 12.79
CA PRO A 166 1.31 17.19 14.08
C PRO A 166 0.48 16.70 15.28
N CYS A 167 1.13 16.07 16.28
CA CYS A 167 0.47 15.61 17.50
C CYS A 167 -0.36 16.71 18.20
N ILE A 168 0.14 17.94 18.18
CA ILE A 168 -0.48 19.09 18.88
C ILE A 168 -1.70 19.65 18.16
N ASP A 169 -1.96 19.24 16.92
CA ASP A 169 -3.16 19.64 16.20
C ASP A 169 -4.36 18.87 16.76
N CYS A 170 -4.19 17.57 17.02
CA CYS A 170 -5.23 16.70 17.59
C CYS A 170 -5.22 16.63 19.13
N HIS A 171 -4.09 16.89 19.79
CA HIS A 171 -3.97 16.78 21.25
C HIS A 171 -3.66 18.11 21.94
N TYR A 172 -4.25 18.32 23.12
CA TYR A 172 -3.82 19.38 24.02
C TYR A 172 -2.48 19.03 24.67
N ALA A 173 -1.41 19.77 24.37
CA ALA A 173 -0.06 19.50 24.87
C ALA A 173 0.03 19.35 26.41
N HIS A 174 -0.78 20.10 27.17
CA HIS A 174 -0.74 20.05 28.63
C HIS A 174 -1.64 18.97 29.24
N THR A 175 -2.88 18.81 28.78
CA THR A 175 -3.81 17.84 29.37
C THR A 175 -3.67 16.45 28.76
N GLN A 176 -3.08 16.35 27.57
CA GLN A 176 -3.00 15.18 26.67
C GLN A 176 -4.34 14.70 26.12
N GLN A 177 -5.42 15.43 26.44
CA GLN A 177 -6.74 15.10 25.94
C GLN A 177 -6.81 15.39 24.44
N ILE A 178 -7.60 14.57 23.74
CA ILE A 178 -7.94 14.78 22.33
C ILE A 178 -8.82 16.03 22.23
N LYS A 179 -8.56 16.86 21.23
CA LYS A 179 -9.40 18.01 20.87
C LYS A 179 -10.59 17.51 20.04
N LEU A 180 -11.63 17.04 20.71
CA LEU A 180 -12.80 16.45 20.04
C LEU A 180 -13.40 17.34 18.94
N THR A 181 -13.34 18.67 19.12
CA THR A 181 -13.84 19.65 18.15
C THR A 181 -13.13 19.61 16.80
N GLU A 182 -11.85 19.22 16.76
CA GLU A 182 -11.12 19.08 15.50
C GLU A 182 -11.62 17.87 14.71
N CYS A 183 -11.93 16.76 15.40
CA CYS A 183 -12.53 15.59 14.77
C CYS A 183 -13.95 15.89 14.25
N GLN A 184 -14.74 16.62 15.04
CA GLN A 184 -16.13 16.98 14.72
C GLN A 184 -16.29 17.85 13.49
N ALA A 185 -15.24 18.55 13.07
CA ALA A 185 -15.27 19.37 11.87
C ALA A 185 -15.51 18.55 10.59
N CYS A 186 -15.07 17.28 10.57
CA CYS A 186 -15.20 16.42 9.40
C CYS A 186 -15.94 15.09 9.68
N HIS A 187 -15.97 14.65 10.95
CA HIS A 187 -16.63 13.42 11.36
C HIS A 187 -17.91 13.75 12.14
N GLU A 188 -19.00 14.04 11.43
CA GLU A 188 -20.26 14.52 12.00
C GLU A 188 -20.88 13.57 13.04
N GLY A 189 -20.59 12.27 12.96
CA GLY A 189 -21.06 11.25 13.90
C GLY A 189 -20.39 11.29 15.27
N VAL A 190 -19.29 12.05 15.43
CA VAL A 190 -18.49 12.07 16.66
C VAL A 190 -19.08 13.05 17.68
N THR A 191 -19.63 12.55 18.76
CA THR A 191 -20.19 13.36 19.86
C THR A 191 -19.47 13.17 21.20
N SER A 192 -18.70 12.08 21.32
CA SER A 192 -17.92 11.70 22.49
C SER A 192 -16.54 11.19 22.09
N LEU A 193 -15.64 11.01 23.08
CA LEU A 193 -14.32 10.42 22.83
C LEU A 193 -14.39 8.94 22.42
N ASP A 194 -15.42 8.21 22.87
CA ASP A 194 -15.58 6.81 22.47
C ASP A 194 -16.03 6.70 21.00
N ASP A 195 -16.84 7.64 20.52
CA ASP A 195 -17.34 7.67 19.13
C ASP A 195 -16.19 7.80 18.10
N ILE A 196 -14.99 8.23 18.52
CA ILE A 196 -13.82 8.30 17.64
C ILE A 196 -13.44 6.88 17.15
N LYS A 197 -13.71 5.84 17.94
CA LYS A 197 -13.47 4.44 17.54
C LYS A 197 -14.38 3.99 16.40
N ASP A 198 -15.53 4.64 16.22
CA ASP A 198 -16.49 4.33 15.17
C ASP A 198 -16.13 5.03 13.84
N ILE A 199 -15.04 5.82 13.81
CA ILE A 199 -14.60 6.51 12.59
C ILE A 199 -14.05 5.50 11.58
N ARG A 200 -14.65 5.49 10.39
CA ARG A 200 -14.15 4.91 9.15
C ARG A 200 -14.27 5.94 8.03
N MET A 201 -13.32 5.96 7.11
CA MET A 201 -13.32 6.85 5.95
C MET A 201 -13.24 6.04 4.66
N TYR A 202 -13.64 6.64 3.54
CA TYR A 202 -13.62 6.01 2.22
C TYR A 202 -12.23 5.54 1.73
N GLY A 203 -11.16 5.87 2.45
CA GLY A 203 -9.84 5.28 2.21
C GLY A 203 -9.65 3.90 2.84
N SER A 204 -10.67 3.34 3.50
CA SER A 204 -10.65 2.06 4.22
C SER A 204 -11.96 1.30 4.00
N LEU A 205 -12.18 0.83 2.77
CA LEU A 205 -13.44 0.22 2.31
C LEU A 205 -13.31 -1.29 2.10
N VAL A 206 -12.45 -1.95 2.88
CA VAL A 206 -12.31 -3.41 2.88
C VAL A 206 -12.55 -3.94 4.29
N ASP A 207 -13.04 -5.16 4.37
CA ASP A 207 -13.28 -5.91 5.61
C ASP A 207 -11.97 -6.58 6.03
N TYR A 208 -11.24 -5.95 6.96
CA TYR A 208 -9.88 -6.38 7.29
C TYR A 208 -9.89 -7.61 8.19
N ASP A 209 -10.85 -7.71 9.11
CA ASP A 209 -10.98 -8.81 10.06
C ASP A 209 -11.91 -9.96 9.61
N GLY A 210 -12.58 -9.78 8.47
CA GLY A 210 -13.36 -10.82 7.78
C GLY A 210 -14.66 -11.18 8.47
N ASP A 211 -15.20 -10.31 9.33
CA ASP A 211 -16.45 -10.56 10.06
C ASP A 211 -17.72 -10.20 9.27
N GLY A 212 -17.55 -9.57 8.09
CA GLY A 212 -18.60 -9.12 7.19
C GLY A 212 -19.16 -7.73 7.52
N ASN A 213 -18.58 -7.00 8.46
CA ASN A 213 -19.05 -5.70 8.95
C ASN A 213 -18.19 -4.54 8.44
N MET A 214 -18.60 -3.95 7.32
CA MET A 214 -17.94 -2.77 6.76
C MET A 214 -18.47 -1.44 7.31
N GLU A 215 -19.43 -1.47 8.24
CA GLU A 215 -20.03 -0.27 8.84
C GLU A 215 -19.29 0.19 10.10
N GLU A 216 -18.49 -0.68 10.73
CA GLU A 216 -17.75 -0.33 11.94
C GLU A 216 -16.48 0.48 11.67
N GLY A 217 -16.00 1.15 12.72
CA GLY A 217 -14.79 1.95 12.65
C GLY A 217 -13.50 1.13 12.61
N MET A 218 -12.42 1.75 12.15
CA MET A 218 -11.09 1.12 12.03
C MET A 218 -10.54 0.53 13.33
N TYR A 219 -11.07 0.97 14.47
CA TYR A 219 -10.71 0.39 15.77
C TYR A 219 -11.12 -1.07 15.87
N TYR A 220 -12.34 -1.42 15.43
CA TYR A 220 -12.93 -2.74 15.63
C TYR A 220 -12.31 -3.78 14.68
N GLU A 221 -12.06 -3.41 13.43
CA GLU A 221 -11.24 -4.16 12.47
C GLU A 221 -9.90 -4.62 13.07
N ILE A 222 -9.22 -3.73 13.80
CA ILE A 222 -7.95 -4.07 14.44
C ILE A 222 -8.15 -4.95 15.66
N VAL A 223 -9.25 -4.76 16.42
CA VAL A 223 -9.60 -5.63 17.55
C VAL A 223 -9.90 -7.05 17.07
N GLY A 224 -10.64 -7.24 15.98
CA GLY A 224 -10.88 -8.57 15.40
C GLY A 224 -9.58 -9.26 14.99
N LEU A 225 -8.68 -8.55 14.32
CA LEU A 225 -7.35 -9.07 13.99
C LEU A 225 -6.47 -9.35 15.21
N GLN A 226 -6.58 -8.54 16.28
CA GLN A 226 -5.92 -8.81 17.57
C GLN A 226 -6.43 -10.12 18.16
N ASP A 227 -7.75 -10.35 18.16
CA ASP A 227 -8.36 -11.56 18.69
C ASP A 227 -7.96 -12.79 17.88
N LEU A 228 -7.90 -12.70 16.56
CA LEU A 228 -7.43 -13.78 15.68
C LEU A 228 -5.94 -14.08 15.92
N LEU A 229 -5.08 -13.05 15.97
CA LEU A 229 -3.66 -13.24 16.25
C LEU A 229 -3.42 -13.84 17.64
N TYR A 230 -4.15 -13.38 18.65
CA TYR A 230 -4.01 -13.91 20.01
C TYR A 230 -4.40 -15.39 20.08
N GLN A 231 -5.47 -15.79 19.38
CA GLN A 231 -5.81 -17.20 19.24
C GLN A 231 -4.68 -18.01 18.58
N ALA A 232 -4.03 -17.47 17.54
CA ALA A 232 -2.90 -18.14 16.90
C ALA A 232 -1.69 -18.25 17.84
N ILE A 233 -1.38 -17.20 18.59
CA ILE A 233 -0.33 -17.17 19.62
C ILE A 233 -0.60 -18.27 20.66
N GLN A 234 -1.84 -18.40 21.16
CA GLN A 234 -2.20 -19.42 22.13
C GLN A 234 -2.06 -20.85 21.58
N ARG A 235 -2.54 -21.09 20.35
CA ARG A 235 -2.40 -22.39 19.69
C ARG A 235 -0.93 -22.74 19.42
N TYR A 236 -0.16 -21.79 18.92
CA TYR A 236 1.26 -21.99 18.63
C TYR A 236 2.03 -22.32 19.92
N ALA A 237 1.79 -21.56 20.99
CA ALA A 237 2.41 -21.79 22.28
C ALA A 237 2.09 -23.18 22.85
N GLN A 238 0.85 -23.65 22.68
CA GLN A 238 0.43 -24.98 23.10
C GLN A 238 1.01 -26.11 22.23
N GLU A 239 0.91 -25.99 20.90
CA GLU A 239 1.26 -27.07 19.94
C GLU A 239 2.77 -27.16 19.69
N ILE A 240 3.44 -26.03 19.53
CA ILE A 240 4.84 -25.94 19.09
C ILE A 240 5.77 -25.68 20.26
N SER A 241 5.47 -24.68 21.09
CA SER A 241 6.31 -24.37 22.26
C SER A 241 6.07 -25.32 23.45
N ALA A 242 5.02 -26.14 23.38
CA ALA A 242 4.57 -27.05 24.44
C ALA A 242 4.34 -26.38 25.81
N ALA A 243 4.00 -25.09 25.80
CA ALA A 243 3.77 -24.26 26.97
C ALA A 243 2.67 -23.24 26.66
N PRO A 244 1.43 -23.45 27.15
CA PRO A 244 0.33 -22.51 26.96
C PRO A 244 0.65 -21.12 27.53
N ILE A 245 0.11 -20.08 26.89
CA ILE A 245 0.46 -18.68 27.13
C ILE A 245 -0.80 -17.84 27.37
N VAL A 246 -0.70 -16.87 28.27
CA VAL A 246 -1.69 -15.80 28.46
C VAL A 246 -1.02 -14.44 28.48
N TYR A 247 -1.73 -13.42 27.99
CA TYR A 247 -1.30 -12.02 27.98
C TYR A 247 -2.13 -11.16 28.94
N ASP A 248 -1.45 -10.40 29.81
CA ASP A 248 -2.05 -9.40 30.70
C ASP A 248 -1.46 -8.02 30.40
N LEU A 249 -2.31 -7.08 29.97
CA LEU A 249 -1.92 -5.73 29.59
C LEU A 249 -1.26 -4.93 30.74
N TYR A 250 -1.66 -5.21 31.99
CA TYR A 250 -1.37 -4.40 33.17
C TYR A 250 -0.32 -5.01 34.10
N LYS A 251 0.07 -6.27 33.90
CA LYS A 251 1.02 -6.96 34.78
C LYS A 251 2.28 -7.37 34.05
N TYR A 252 3.42 -6.78 34.44
CA TYR A 252 4.73 -7.17 33.94
C TYR A 252 5.10 -8.62 34.34
N PRO A 253 5.67 -9.45 33.44
CA PRO A 253 6.18 -9.13 32.09
C PRO A 253 5.20 -9.37 30.93
N TYR A 254 3.89 -9.19 31.20
CA TYR A 254 2.76 -9.27 30.28
C TYR A 254 2.41 -10.66 29.79
N PHE A 255 3.40 -11.48 29.44
CA PHE A 255 3.17 -12.86 29.05
C PHE A 255 3.50 -13.82 30.19
N PHE A 256 2.57 -14.73 30.48
CA PHE A 256 2.69 -15.72 31.55
C PHE A 256 2.35 -17.10 31.03
N VAL A 257 2.86 -18.13 31.71
CA VAL A 257 2.46 -19.51 31.45
C VAL A 257 1.03 -19.71 31.93
N ASP A 258 0.14 -20.12 31.02
CA ASP A 258 -1.21 -20.57 31.36
C ASP A 258 -1.12 -22.00 31.92
N SER A 259 -1.03 -22.09 33.24
CA SER A 259 -0.73 -23.33 33.94
C SER A 259 -1.93 -24.28 33.99
N ASN A 260 -3.14 -23.73 33.89
CA ASN A 260 -4.38 -24.49 33.94
C ASN A 260 -5.00 -24.73 32.56
N GLN A 261 -4.44 -24.13 31.50
CA GLN A 261 -4.79 -24.32 30.09
C GLN A 261 -6.21 -23.87 29.75
N ASN A 262 -6.73 -22.84 30.42
CA ASN A 262 -8.06 -22.28 30.14
C ASN A 262 -8.03 -21.14 29.10
N GLY A 263 -6.84 -20.68 28.70
CA GLY A 263 -6.64 -19.57 27.78
C GLY A 263 -7.00 -18.20 28.36
N GLN A 264 -7.18 -18.06 29.67
CA GLN A 264 -7.69 -16.87 30.34
C GLN A 264 -6.68 -16.32 31.35
N VAL A 265 -6.72 -15.01 31.56
CA VAL A 265 -5.85 -14.34 32.53
C VAL A 265 -6.32 -14.61 33.96
N ASP A 266 -5.58 -15.43 34.69
CA ASP A 266 -5.88 -15.73 36.09
C ASP A 266 -4.96 -14.97 37.07
N ASN A 267 -5.55 -14.48 38.17
CA ASN A 267 -4.79 -13.82 39.25
C ASN A 267 -3.74 -14.73 39.91
N GLY A 268 -3.92 -16.06 39.83
CA GLY A 268 -2.95 -17.03 40.34
C GLY A 268 -1.71 -17.20 39.46
N GLU A 269 -1.81 -16.83 38.18
CA GLU A 269 -0.81 -17.09 37.13
C GLU A 269 -0.04 -15.82 36.74
N THR A 270 -0.69 -14.66 36.82
CA THR A 270 -0.10 -13.36 36.47
C THR A 270 0.80 -12.78 37.55
N LYS A 271 1.91 -13.46 37.79
CA LYS A 271 2.95 -13.10 38.75
C LYS A 271 4.33 -13.34 38.14
N TYR A 272 5.30 -12.48 38.46
CA TYR A 272 6.64 -12.54 37.87
C TYR A 272 7.30 -13.94 37.88
N PRO A 273 7.21 -14.76 38.96
CA PRO A 273 7.76 -16.12 38.95
C PRO A 273 7.17 -17.07 37.89
N ASN A 274 6.01 -16.74 37.32
CA ASN A 274 5.32 -17.51 36.28
C ASN A 274 5.42 -16.82 34.90
N LYS A 275 6.42 -15.95 34.72
CA LYS A 275 6.70 -15.32 33.41
C LYS A 275 6.82 -16.38 32.32
N TYR A 276 6.34 -16.07 31.13
CA TYR A 276 6.51 -16.94 29.97
C TYR A 276 7.99 -17.02 29.58
N ASN A 277 8.50 -18.24 29.40
CA ASN A 277 9.92 -18.51 29.13
C ASN A 277 10.15 -19.56 28.04
N ALA A 278 9.10 -19.97 27.33
CA ALA A 278 9.18 -20.94 26.24
C ALA A 278 9.16 -20.24 24.88
N TRP A 279 9.98 -19.18 24.73
CA TRP A 279 9.98 -18.36 23.52
C TRP A 279 10.70 -19.08 22.37
N THR A 280 10.07 -19.10 21.20
CA THR A 280 10.70 -19.39 19.92
C THR A 280 10.94 -18.08 19.15
N PRO A 281 11.89 -18.03 18.21
CA PRO A 281 12.03 -16.88 17.31
C PRO A 281 10.73 -16.49 16.61
N ARG A 282 9.91 -17.45 16.16
CA ARG A 282 8.62 -17.17 15.50
C ARG A 282 7.61 -16.53 16.46
N LEU A 283 7.44 -17.11 17.66
CA LEU A 283 6.50 -16.62 18.65
C LEU A 283 6.84 -15.21 19.15
N LEU A 284 8.14 -14.91 19.30
CA LEU A 284 8.59 -13.59 19.74
C LEU A 284 8.16 -12.48 18.76
N LYS A 285 8.27 -12.73 17.45
CA LYS A 285 7.87 -11.78 16.39
C LYS A 285 6.38 -11.45 16.48
N ALA A 286 5.54 -12.48 16.54
CA ALA A 286 4.10 -12.34 16.62
C ALA A 286 3.64 -11.68 17.94
N ALA A 287 4.22 -12.09 19.08
CA ALA A 287 3.90 -11.51 20.39
C ALA A 287 4.32 -10.04 20.49
N TYR A 288 5.44 -9.66 19.85
CA TYR A 288 5.90 -8.28 19.77
C TYR A 288 4.90 -7.39 19.02
N ASN A 289 4.47 -7.82 17.83
CA ASN A 289 3.47 -7.10 17.03
C ASN A 289 2.10 -7.04 17.72
N TYR A 290 1.68 -8.13 18.38
CA TYR A 290 0.46 -8.16 19.18
C TYR A 290 0.51 -7.13 20.32
N GLN A 291 1.63 -7.01 21.03
CA GLN A 291 1.73 -5.99 22.07
C GLN A 291 1.78 -4.56 21.48
N LEU A 292 2.50 -4.33 20.39
CA LEU A 292 2.56 -3.03 19.71
C LEU A 292 1.16 -2.51 19.37
N SER A 293 0.29 -3.37 18.80
CA SER A 293 -1.08 -2.98 18.44
C SER A 293 -1.94 -2.57 19.63
N ILE A 294 -1.57 -2.97 20.86
CA ILE A 294 -2.32 -2.66 22.09
C ILE A 294 -1.70 -1.48 22.85
N LYS A 295 -0.38 -1.29 22.78
CA LYS A 295 0.34 -0.28 23.57
C LYS A 295 0.20 1.14 23.02
N ASP A 296 -0.39 1.32 21.85
CA ASP A 296 -0.90 2.62 21.38
C ASP A 296 -2.43 2.63 21.37
N PRO A 297 -3.09 3.28 22.35
CA PRO A 297 -4.55 3.35 22.39
C PRO A 297 -5.18 4.10 21.20
N GLY A 298 -4.42 4.94 20.50
CA GLY A 298 -4.86 5.69 19.33
C GLY A 298 -4.45 5.05 18.01
N MET A 299 -3.99 3.79 18.02
CA MET A 299 -3.37 3.13 16.87
C MET A 299 -4.19 3.19 15.58
N PHE A 300 -5.52 3.11 15.71
CA PHE A 300 -6.46 3.15 14.59
C PHE A 300 -6.49 4.51 13.89
N ALA A 301 -6.22 5.59 14.63
CA ALA A 301 -6.14 6.95 14.13
C ALA A 301 -4.70 7.40 13.81
N HIS A 302 -3.68 6.79 14.44
CA HIS A 302 -2.29 7.14 14.21
C HIS A 302 -1.69 6.44 12.98
N GLY A 303 -2.17 5.27 12.60
CA GLY A 303 -1.60 4.48 11.49
C GLY A 303 -2.19 3.08 11.39
N GLY A 304 -3.52 2.97 11.52
CA GLY A 304 -4.22 1.69 11.68
C GLY A 304 -3.87 0.64 10.62
N LYS A 305 -3.71 1.06 9.36
CA LYS A 305 -3.32 0.17 8.25
C LYS A 305 -1.96 -0.51 8.44
N TYR A 306 -0.98 0.20 9.01
CA TYR A 306 0.31 -0.39 9.35
C TYR A 306 0.15 -1.49 10.41
N ILE A 307 -0.70 -1.25 11.42
CA ILE A 307 -0.99 -2.24 12.47
C ILE A 307 -1.72 -3.45 11.89
N ILE A 308 -2.70 -3.25 11.02
CA ILE A 308 -3.41 -4.32 10.30
C ILE A 308 -2.41 -5.22 9.56
N GLN A 309 -1.50 -4.64 8.78
CA GLN A 309 -0.48 -5.39 8.05
C GLN A 309 0.41 -6.21 8.98
N LEU A 310 0.84 -5.66 10.12
CA LEU A 310 1.64 -6.39 11.11
C LEU A 310 0.87 -7.54 11.75
N LEU A 311 -0.40 -7.34 12.10
CA LEU A 311 -1.24 -8.37 12.71
C LEU A 311 -1.53 -9.50 11.72
N TYR A 312 -1.90 -9.15 10.49
CA TYR A 312 -2.15 -10.09 9.40
C TYR A 312 -0.91 -10.96 9.12
N ASP A 313 0.26 -10.34 8.92
CA ASP A 313 1.49 -11.08 8.61
C ASP A 313 1.97 -11.94 9.78
N SER A 314 1.75 -11.47 11.03
CA SER A 314 2.05 -12.28 12.22
C SER A 314 1.14 -13.51 12.30
N LEU A 315 -0.13 -13.37 11.93
CA LEU A 315 -1.09 -14.46 11.89
C LEU A 315 -0.73 -15.46 10.78
N GLU A 316 -0.38 -14.97 9.58
CA GLU A 316 0.10 -15.77 8.45
C GLU A 316 1.35 -16.59 8.85
N ASP A 317 2.33 -15.96 9.50
CA ASP A 317 3.58 -16.59 9.90
C ASP A 317 3.36 -17.71 10.94
N LEU A 318 2.47 -17.52 11.92
CA LEU A 318 2.11 -18.59 12.86
C LEU A 318 1.32 -19.71 12.16
N ASN A 319 0.36 -19.37 11.30
CA ASN A 319 -0.47 -20.33 10.56
C ASN A 319 0.34 -21.28 9.68
N ALA A 320 1.52 -20.88 9.21
CA ALA A 320 2.38 -21.71 8.37
C ALA A 320 2.82 -23.04 9.02
N VAL A 321 2.77 -23.14 10.35
CA VAL A 321 3.23 -24.33 11.09
C VAL A 321 2.19 -24.94 12.04
N LEU A 322 1.02 -24.30 12.21
CA LEU A 322 -0.07 -24.83 13.01
C LEU A 322 -0.68 -26.08 12.37
N SER A 323 -1.05 -27.06 13.19
CA SER A 323 -1.73 -28.26 12.69
C SER A 323 -3.13 -27.96 12.14
N THR A 324 -3.80 -26.95 12.73
CA THR A 324 -5.08 -26.41 12.27
C THR A 324 -4.99 -24.87 12.21
N PRO A 325 -4.67 -24.31 11.03
CA PRO A 325 -4.58 -22.86 10.84
C PRO A 325 -5.88 -22.14 11.17
N ILE A 326 -5.77 -20.89 11.62
CA ILE A 326 -6.90 -19.97 11.70
C ILE A 326 -7.28 -19.56 10.28
N PRO A 327 -8.56 -19.64 9.87
CA PRO A 327 -8.99 -19.20 8.55
C PRO A 327 -8.62 -17.73 8.30
N MET A 328 -8.08 -17.45 7.12
CA MET A 328 -7.73 -16.09 6.68
C MET A 328 -8.37 -15.74 5.33
N THR A 329 -9.29 -16.57 4.82
CA THR A 329 -9.83 -16.45 3.45
C THR A 329 -10.62 -15.18 3.22
N ASP A 330 -11.26 -14.66 4.27
CA ASP A 330 -12.12 -13.48 4.22
C ASP A 330 -11.41 -12.23 4.75
N LEU A 331 -10.15 -12.35 5.21
CA LEU A 331 -9.37 -11.24 5.75
C LEU A 331 -8.70 -10.43 4.65
N HIS A 332 -8.67 -9.12 4.80
CA HIS A 332 -7.90 -8.22 3.92
C HIS A 332 -6.68 -7.64 4.63
N ARG A 333 -5.52 -7.72 3.97
CA ARG A 333 -4.25 -7.16 4.48
C ARG A 333 -4.09 -5.67 4.14
N ILE A 334 -4.57 -5.28 2.97
CA ILE A 334 -4.36 -3.97 2.36
C ILE A 334 -5.68 -3.49 1.74
N ASP A 335 -5.77 -2.17 1.53
CA ASP A 335 -6.84 -1.58 0.73
C ASP A 335 -6.66 -1.80 -0.76
N ASP A 336 -7.69 -1.42 -1.52
CA ASP A 336 -7.64 -1.38 -2.96
C ASP A 336 -6.86 -0.18 -3.50
N GLY A 337 -6.03 -0.47 -4.50
CA GLY A 337 -5.44 0.49 -5.43
C GLY A 337 -4.87 1.76 -4.79
N HIS A 338 -5.56 2.89 -4.95
CA HIS A 338 -5.07 4.23 -4.58
C HIS A 338 -4.73 4.37 -3.09
N PHE A 339 -5.40 3.64 -2.21
CA PHE A 339 -5.21 3.72 -0.76
C PHE A 339 -4.31 2.63 -0.19
N ALA A 340 -3.78 1.75 -1.05
CA ALA A 340 -2.87 0.66 -0.75
C ALA A 340 -1.42 1.18 -0.64
N GLY A 341 -1.13 1.97 0.40
CA GLY A 341 0.16 2.67 0.53
C GLY A 341 1.40 1.77 0.53
N SER A 342 1.25 0.50 0.92
CA SER A 342 2.31 -0.50 0.91
C SER A 342 2.60 -1.12 -0.46
N GLU A 343 1.83 -0.84 -1.51
CA GLU A 343 2.06 -1.41 -2.84
C GLU A 343 3.25 -0.77 -3.58
N GLU A 344 3.81 -1.54 -4.52
CA GLU A 344 4.96 -1.13 -5.34
C GLU A 344 4.74 0.22 -6.04
N ALA A 345 3.49 0.53 -6.42
CA ALA A 345 3.13 1.82 -7.02
C ALA A 345 3.54 3.02 -6.15
N PHE A 346 3.65 2.86 -4.83
CA PHE A 346 4.00 3.93 -3.88
C PHE A 346 5.30 3.68 -3.13
N ARG A 347 5.84 2.46 -3.16
CA ARG A 347 7.09 2.07 -2.48
C ARG A 347 8.31 2.05 -3.39
N HIS A 348 8.13 2.13 -4.70
CA HIS A 348 9.21 2.09 -5.67
C HIS A 348 10.36 3.09 -5.41
N TRP A 349 10.04 4.27 -4.86
CA TRP A 349 11.00 5.37 -4.63
C TRP A 349 11.35 5.59 -3.16
N ASP A 350 11.08 4.63 -2.28
CA ASP A 350 11.35 4.77 -0.85
C ASP A 350 12.85 5.01 -0.57
N ALA A 351 13.74 4.38 -1.33
CA ALA A 351 15.19 4.53 -1.18
C ALA A 351 15.67 5.94 -1.55
N GLU A 352 15.05 6.56 -2.56
CA GLU A 352 15.31 7.94 -2.97
C GLU A 352 14.58 8.97 -2.08
N GLY A 353 13.49 8.56 -1.43
CA GLY A 353 12.59 9.42 -0.65
C GLY A 353 11.80 10.42 -1.51
N VAL A 354 11.93 10.35 -2.84
CA VAL A 354 11.36 11.32 -3.77
C VAL A 354 10.91 10.64 -5.06
N VAL A 355 9.67 10.91 -5.46
CA VAL A 355 9.12 10.47 -6.74
C VAL A 355 9.51 11.47 -7.82
N PRO A 356 10.17 11.04 -8.92
CA PRO A 356 10.59 11.94 -10.00
C PRO A 356 9.42 12.65 -10.67
N ALA A 357 9.69 13.85 -11.22
CA ALA A 357 8.69 14.68 -11.93
C ALA A 357 7.85 13.94 -12.99
N ALA A 358 8.43 12.96 -13.69
CA ALA A 358 7.72 12.21 -14.73
C ALA A 358 6.65 11.25 -14.15
N CYS A 359 6.73 10.91 -12.86
CA CYS A 359 5.87 9.94 -12.19
C CYS A 359 5.03 10.59 -11.08
N SER A 360 5.46 11.74 -10.56
CA SER A 360 4.88 12.35 -9.36
C SER A 360 3.40 12.66 -9.50
N LYS A 361 2.92 13.02 -10.70
CA LYS A 361 1.49 13.32 -10.95
C LYS A 361 0.54 12.26 -10.41
N CYS A 362 0.90 10.99 -10.54
CA CYS A 362 0.02 9.85 -10.27
C CYS A 362 0.48 8.97 -9.11
N HIS A 363 1.73 9.14 -8.67
CA HIS A 363 2.32 8.34 -7.59
C HIS A 363 2.61 9.16 -6.33
N THR A 364 2.05 10.37 -6.22
CA THR A 364 2.15 11.18 -5.00
C THR A 364 0.86 11.93 -4.71
N VAL A 365 0.59 12.19 -3.43
CA VAL A 365 -0.59 12.93 -2.98
C VAL A 365 -0.73 14.30 -3.64
N ASN A 366 0.36 15.05 -3.76
CA ASN A 366 0.35 16.43 -4.25
C ASN A 366 0.59 16.55 -5.76
N GLY A 367 0.85 15.45 -6.45
CA GLY A 367 1.25 15.45 -7.86
C GLY A 367 0.18 16.00 -8.79
N LEU A 368 -1.03 15.43 -8.72
CA LEU A 368 -2.16 15.87 -9.54
C LEU A 368 -2.61 17.30 -9.18
N PRO A 369 -2.81 17.68 -7.90
CA PRO A 369 -3.13 19.06 -7.54
C PRO A 369 -2.13 20.08 -8.09
N LEU A 370 -0.83 19.78 -7.99
CA LEU A 370 0.21 20.64 -8.54
C LEU A 370 0.11 20.77 -10.06
N PHE A 371 -0.10 19.65 -10.75
CA PHE A 371 -0.24 19.63 -12.20
C PHE A 371 -1.47 20.43 -12.67
N LEU A 372 -2.62 20.27 -12.02
CA LEU A 372 -3.84 21.00 -12.37
C LEU A 372 -3.69 22.51 -12.14
N LYS A 373 -2.98 22.90 -11.07
CA LYS A 373 -2.77 24.30 -10.73
C LYS A 373 -1.73 24.99 -11.62
N GLU A 374 -0.59 24.33 -11.85
CA GLU A 374 0.59 24.97 -12.45
C GLU A 374 0.89 24.47 -13.87
N GLY A 375 0.22 23.41 -14.34
CA GLY A 375 0.42 22.83 -15.67
C GLY A 375 1.76 22.10 -15.85
N VAL A 376 2.50 21.88 -14.75
CA VAL A 376 3.82 21.26 -14.75
C VAL A 376 3.89 20.14 -13.71
N THR A 377 4.79 19.18 -13.95
CA THR A 377 5.16 18.19 -12.94
C THR A 377 6.58 18.43 -12.47
N ILE A 378 6.82 18.31 -11.17
CA ILE A 378 8.14 18.36 -10.54
C ILE A 378 8.27 17.17 -9.59
N SER A 379 9.48 16.84 -9.16
CA SER A 379 9.68 15.79 -8.17
C SER A 379 8.96 16.14 -6.87
N GLN A 380 8.33 15.14 -6.25
CA GLN A 380 7.54 15.29 -5.03
C GLN A 380 8.00 14.25 -3.99
N PRO A 381 7.91 14.55 -2.68
CA PRO A 381 8.15 13.54 -1.65
C PRO A 381 7.30 12.29 -1.87
N ALA A 382 7.87 11.11 -1.59
CA ALA A 382 7.10 9.87 -1.59
C ALA A 382 5.98 9.93 -0.53
N SER A 383 4.80 9.44 -0.88
CA SER A 383 3.62 9.45 -0.01
C SER A 383 3.10 8.05 0.27
N ASN A 384 2.34 7.88 1.35
CA ASN A 384 1.69 6.61 1.67
C ASN A 384 0.41 6.42 0.84
N GLY A 385 0.55 6.14 -0.46
CA GLY A 385 -0.58 6.12 -1.38
C GLY A 385 -1.02 7.49 -1.87
N ILE A 386 -2.18 7.53 -2.51
CA ILE A 386 -2.96 8.73 -2.83
C ILE A 386 -3.87 9.07 -1.63
N LYS A 387 -4.25 10.34 -1.48
CA LYS A 387 -5.14 10.81 -0.41
C LYS A 387 -6.34 11.56 -0.99
N CYS A 388 -7.33 11.85 -0.15
CA CYS A 388 -8.54 12.57 -0.53
C CYS A 388 -8.21 13.87 -1.31
N ILE A 389 -7.24 14.66 -0.81
CA ILE A 389 -6.83 15.94 -1.42
C ILE A 389 -6.22 15.83 -2.83
N THR A 390 -5.89 14.62 -3.29
CA THR A 390 -5.40 14.40 -4.65
C THR A 390 -6.51 14.62 -5.67
N CYS A 391 -7.74 14.26 -5.32
CA CYS A 391 -8.93 14.40 -6.18
C CYS A 391 -9.88 15.48 -5.68
N HIS A 392 -9.90 15.74 -4.37
CA HIS A 392 -10.75 16.75 -3.74
C HIS A 392 -9.98 18.05 -3.52
N ASP A 393 -10.61 19.19 -3.83
CA ASP A 393 -10.07 20.52 -3.58
C ASP A 393 -10.55 21.14 -2.27
N ASP A 394 -11.62 20.58 -1.69
CA ASP A 394 -12.19 20.93 -0.38
C ASP A 394 -12.65 19.65 0.33
N LEU A 395 -12.24 19.44 1.57
CA LEU A 395 -12.64 18.28 2.40
C LEU A 395 -13.72 18.59 3.43
N GLU A 396 -14.12 19.86 3.59
CA GLU A 396 -15.34 20.21 4.35
C GLU A 396 -16.57 19.99 3.48
N ASN A 397 -16.51 20.42 2.21
CA ASN A 397 -17.61 20.27 1.26
C ASN A 397 -17.46 19.06 0.33
N PHE A 398 -16.31 18.37 0.38
CA PHE A 398 -15.96 17.25 -0.51
C PHE A 398 -16.04 17.59 -2.00
N SER A 399 -15.82 18.85 -2.40
CA SER A 399 -15.73 19.21 -3.81
C SER A 399 -14.46 18.64 -4.44
N ARG A 400 -14.49 18.51 -5.77
CA ARG A 400 -13.42 17.91 -6.57
C ARG A 400 -12.84 18.95 -7.52
N TYR A 401 -11.61 18.74 -7.94
CA TYR A 401 -10.99 19.59 -8.95
C TYR A 401 -11.79 19.56 -10.26
N GLU A 402 -12.15 20.74 -10.77
CA GLU A 402 -12.79 20.89 -12.07
C GLU A 402 -11.77 20.71 -13.20
N VAL A 403 -11.94 19.64 -13.98
CA VAL A 403 -11.08 19.33 -15.13
C VAL A 403 -11.92 19.32 -16.40
N GLU A 404 -11.78 20.37 -17.22
CA GLU A 404 -12.52 20.50 -18.48
C GLU A 404 -12.10 19.44 -19.52
N SER A 405 -10.82 19.06 -19.55
CA SER A 405 -10.28 18.15 -20.56
C SER A 405 -8.85 17.71 -20.25
N VAL A 406 -8.44 16.60 -20.86
CA VAL A 406 -7.15 15.95 -20.64
C VAL A 406 -6.33 15.91 -21.94
N LYS A 407 -5.02 16.18 -21.83
CA LYS A 407 -4.09 16.07 -22.96
C LYS A 407 -3.44 14.70 -22.98
N PHE A 408 -3.77 13.90 -24.00
CA PHE A 408 -3.23 12.56 -24.21
C PHE A 408 -1.83 12.58 -24.85
N PRO A 409 -1.05 11.49 -24.75
CA PRO A 409 0.28 11.40 -25.35
C PRO A 409 0.29 11.59 -26.88
N SER A 410 -0.82 11.32 -27.57
CA SER A 410 -1.01 11.61 -29.00
C SER A 410 -1.05 13.11 -29.32
N GLY A 411 -1.21 13.96 -28.31
CA GLY A 411 -1.44 15.39 -28.44
C GLY A 411 -2.92 15.77 -28.52
N ALA A 412 -3.83 14.79 -28.59
CA ALA A 412 -5.27 15.03 -28.51
C ALA A 412 -5.64 15.67 -27.16
N LYS A 413 -6.58 16.62 -27.21
CA LYS A 413 -7.21 17.22 -26.03
C LYS A 413 -8.65 16.73 -25.98
N ILE A 414 -8.95 15.84 -25.05
CA ILE A 414 -10.22 15.13 -24.96
C ILE A 414 -11.01 15.66 -23.76
N ASP A 415 -12.26 16.02 -24.00
CA ASP A 415 -13.26 16.28 -22.97
C ASP A 415 -14.24 15.09 -22.96
N SER A 416 -14.33 14.39 -21.83
CA SER A 416 -15.26 13.28 -21.67
C SER A 416 -16.73 13.72 -21.60
N GLY A 417 -17.01 15.00 -21.38
CA GLY A 417 -18.32 15.52 -20.98
C GLY A 417 -18.62 15.35 -19.49
N ASP A 418 -17.67 14.79 -18.72
CA ASP A 418 -17.74 14.59 -17.28
C ASP A 418 -16.41 14.99 -16.61
N PRO A 419 -16.37 16.12 -15.87
CA PRO A 419 -15.18 16.54 -15.15
C PRO A 419 -14.59 15.47 -14.23
N GLU A 420 -15.40 14.58 -13.67
CA GLU A 420 -14.95 13.53 -12.75
C GLU A 420 -14.12 12.47 -13.48
N THR A 421 -14.61 12.01 -14.64
CA THR A 421 -13.84 11.15 -15.56
C THR A 421 -12.55 11.83 -16.00
N ASN A 422 -12.57 13.14 -16.25
CA ASN A 422 -11.36 13.88 -16.64
C ASN A 422 -10.30 13.92 -15.51
N VAL A 423 -10.70 13.94 -14.23
CA VAL A 423 -9.76 13.80 -13.10
C VAL A 423 -9.03 12.46 -13.20
N CYS A 424 -9.76 11.34 -13.36
CA CYS A 424 -9.18 10.00 -13.46
C CYS A 424 -8.25 9.86 -14.68
N MET A 425 -8.68 10.35 -15.84
CA MET A 425 -7.91 10.24 -17.09
C MET A 425 -6.57 10.97 -17.05
N ASN A 426 -6.36 11.95 -16.15
CA ASN A 426 -5.02 12.53 -15.99
C ASN A 426 -3.96 11.49 -15.66
N CYS A 427 -4.33 10.41 -14.96
CA CYS A 427 -3.43 9.32 -14.61
C CYS A 427 -3.63 8.06 -15.46
N HIS A 428 -4.88 7.76 -15.84
CA HIS A 428 -5.23 6.58 -16.61
C HIS A 428 -5.22 6.79 -18.15
N GLN A 429 -4.43 7.75 -18.65
CA GLN A 429 -4.30 8.06 -20.09
C GLN A 429 -3.16 7.30 -20.81
N GLY A 430 -2.35 6.53 -20.08
CA GLY A 430 -1.09 5.99 -20.60
C GLY A 430 -0.02 7.06 -20.84
N ARG A 431 1.17 6.61 -21.25
CA ARG A 431 2.38 7.45 -21.43
C ARG A 431 2.84 7.57 -22.88
N GLU A 432 2.38 6.69 -23.75
CA GLU A 432 2.79 6.61 -25.15
C GLU A 432 1.56 6.49 -26.05
N SER A 433 1.75 6.62 -27.37
CA SER A 433 0.67 6.59 -28.36
C SER A 433 1.18 6.15 -29.73
N THR A 434 0.27 6.03 -30.71
CA THR A 434 0.62 5.94 -32.14
C THR A 434 1.65 7.00 -32.55
N VAL A 435 1.53 8.24 -32.06
CA VAL A 435 2.44 9.33 -32.40
C VAL A 435 3.85 9.07 -31.88
N SER A 436 3.99 8.54 -30.67
CA SER A 436 5.29 8.17 -30.10
C SER A 436 6.01 7.11 -30.93
N VAL A 437 5.30 6.05 -31.31
CA VAL A 437 5.85 4.96 -32.13
C VAL A 437 6.22 5.46 -33.53
N ASN A 438 5.38 6.28 -34.14
CA ASN A 438 5.67 6.90 -35.45
C ASN A 438 6.91 7.78 -35.40
N ASN A 439 7.07 8.61 -34.36
CA ASN A 439 8.25 9.45 -34.19
C ASN A 439 9.53 8.62 -34.03
N LEU A 440 9.46 7.52 -33.28
CA LEU A 440 10.62 6.65 -33.05
C LEU A 440 11.01 5.83 -34.28
N THR A 441 10.05 5.48 -35.14
CA THR A 441 10.27 4.64 -36.33
C THR A 441 10.44 5.43 -37.63
N GLN A 442 10.30 6.75 -37.59
CA GLN A 442 10.30 7.61 -38.78
C GLN A 442 11.58 7.46 -39.61
N GLY A 443 11.42 7.21 -40.91
CA GLY A 443 12.54 7.14 -41.86
C GLY A 443 13.38 5.86 -41.79
N LEU A 444 12.96 4.87 -41.00
CA LEU A 444 13.58 3.55 -40.93
C LEU A 444 12.89 2.55 -41.88
N GLU A 445 13.64 1.56 -42.34
CA GLU A 445 13.09 0.44 -43.13
C GLU A 445 12.39 -0.55 -42.20
N ASP A 446 11.15 -0.96 -42.52
CA ASP A 446 10.28 -1.73 -41.62
C ASP A 446 10.89 -3.01 -41.06
N ASP A 447 11.72 -3.70 -41.86
CA ASP A 447 12.27 -5.02 -41.54
C ASP A 447 13.78 -4.99 -41.26
N LYS A 448 14.36 -3.80 -41.07
CA LYS A 448 15.77 -3.63 -40.77
C LYS A 448 15.97 -3.31 -39.29
N VAL A 449 16.86 -4.07 -38.64
CA VAL A 449 17.25 -3.80 -37.25
C VAL A 449 17.93 -2.43 -37.17
N SER A 450 17.54 -1.62 -36.19
CA SER A 450 18.14 -0.32 -35.92
C SER A 450 18.55 -0.17 -34.46
N GLU A 451 19.80 0.26 -34.25
CA GLU A 451 20.35 0.53 -32.91
C GLU A 451 19.70 1.75 -32.22
N THR A 452 18.96 2.58 -32.97
CA THR A 452 18.25 3.74 -32.43
C THR A 452 16.91 3.38 -31.80
N LEU A 453 16.40 2.18 -32.07
CA LEU A 453 15.09 1.74 -31.58
C LEU A 453 15.21 1.17 -30.17
N GLN A 454 14.21 1.51 -29.35
CA GLN A 454 14.00 0.96 -28.03
C GLN A 454 12.52 0.70 -27.84
N PHE A 455 12.18 -0.18 -26.91
CA PHE A 455 10.79 -0.43 -26.58
C PHE A 455 10.14 0.80 -25.92
N LEU A 456 8.92 1.14 -26.34
CA LEU A 456 8.10 2.20 -25.76
C LEU A 456 7.01 1.56 -24.88
N ASN A 457 6.95 1.97 -23.61
CA ASN A 457 6.00 1.41 -22.65
C ASN A 457 4.76 2.32 -22.54
N ILE A 458 3.58 1.81 -22.92
CA ILE A 458 2.30 2.53 -22.73
C ILE A 458 2.04 2.88 -21.28
N HIS A 459 2.64 2.14 -20.34
CA HIS A 459 2.38 2.21 -18.90
C HIS A 459 1.00 1.67 -18.51
N TYR A 460 0.85 1.31 -17.24
CA TYR A 460 -0.25 0.48 -16.74
C TYR A 460 -1.57 1.25 -16.66
N PHE A 461 -2.69 0.52 -16.73
CA PHE A 461 -4.06 1.01 -16.53
C PHE A 461 -4.43 2.20 -17.43
N ALA A 462 -4.10 2.12 -18.72
CA ALA A 462 -4.40 3.15 -19.72
C ALA A 462 -5.89 3.17 -20.15
N ALA A 463 -6.81 2.95 -19.21
CA ALA A 463 -8.25 2.80 -19.44
C ALA A 463 -8.86 3.98 -20.20
N GLY A 464 -8.44 5.22 -19.92
CA GLY A 464 -8.89 6.40 -20.64
C GLY A 464 -8.48 6.37 -22.11
N ALA A 465 -7.27 5.89 -22.43
CA ALA A 465 -6.84 5.78 -23.82
C ALA A 465 -7.58 4.65 -24.56
N THR A 466 -7.86 3.54 -23.87
CA THR A 466 -8.66 2.44 -24.42
C THR A 466 -10.09 2.89 -24.70
N LEU A 467 -10.76 3.48 -23.70
CA LEU A 467 -12.15 3.94 -23.81
C LEU A 467 -12.36 4.87 -25.01
N PHE A 468 -11.44 5.80 -25.24
CA PHE A 468 -11.53 6.78 -26.33
C PHE A 468 -10.96 6.29 -27.68
N GLY A 469 -10.33 5.11 -27.73
CA GLY A 469 -9.86 4.49 -28.97
C GLY A 469 -9.05 5.44 -29.86
N THR A 470 -9.48 5.59 -31.12
CA THR A 470 -8.80 6.44 -32.12
C THR A 470 -8.77 7.94 -31.79
N GLU A 471 -9.61 8.42 -30.86
CA GLU A 471 -9.55 9.81 -30.41
C GLU A 471 -8.32 10.05 -29.51
N ALA A 472 -7.95 9.04 -28.71
CA ALA A 472 -6.76 9.07 -27.85
C ALA A 472 -5.52 8.51 -28.55
N GLN A 473 -5.69 7.55 -29.47
CA GLN A 473 -4.62 6.83 -30.17
C GLN A 473 -3.60 6.19 -29.22
N GLY A 474 -4.08 5.59 -28.13
CA GLY A 474 -3.23 4.91 -27.13
C GLY A 474 -2.48 3.74 -27.74
N GLY A 475 -3.18 2.89 -28.50
CA GLY A 475 -2.59 1.82 -29.29
C GLY A 475 -1.83 2.35 -30.51
N TYR A 476 -1.08 1.48 -31.19
CA TYR A 476 -0.47 1.78 -32.49
C TYR A 476 -1.42 1.45 -33.64
N GLU A 477 -1.89 2.48 -34.32
CA GLU A 477 -2.80 2.40 -35.46
C GLU A 477 -2.03 2.31 -36.78
N TYR A 478 -2.33 1.30 -37.59
CA TYR A 478 -1.68 1.09 -38.88
C TYR A 478 -2.27 2.00 -39.96
N SER A 479 -1.38 2.57 -40.79
CA SER A 479 -1.77 3.49 -41.85
C SER A 479 -2.76 2.87 -42.84
N GLY A 480 -3.85 3.59 -43.12
CA GLY A 480 -4.89 3.17 -44.08
C GLY A 480 -5.94 2.23 -43.51
N LYS A 481 -5.89 1.94 -42.21
CA LYS A 481 -6.94 1.23 -41.47
C LYS A 481 -7.80 2.24 -40.70
N GLU A 482 -9.04 1.87 -40.44
CA GLU A 482 -9.96 2.62 -39.58
C GLU A 482 -10.08 1.91 -38.23
N TYR A 483 -10.14 2.67 -37.15
CA TYR A 483 -10.21 2.17 -35.79
C TYR A 483 -11.41 2.74 -35.05
N ALA A 484 -11.94 1.97 -34.10
CA ALA A 484 -13.04 2.40 -33.24
C ALA A 484 -12.65 3.64 -32.43
N GLY A 485 -13.57 4.60 -32.35
CA GLY A 485 -13.46 5.79 -31.49
C GLY A 485 -13.93 5.50 -30.08
N ARG A 486 -14.45 6.53 -29.39
CA ARG A 486 -14.98 6.37 -28.04
C ARG A 486 -16.05 5.28 -27.99
N PHE A 487 -15.86 4.30 -27.12
CA PHE A 487 -16.86 3.27 -26.87
C PHE A 487 -18.05 3.88 -26.14
N MET A 488 -19.22 3.82 -26.79
CA MET A 488 -20.48 4.33 -26.25
C MET A 488 -21.60 3.28 -26.27
N ASP A 489 -21.36 2.11 -26.87
CA ASP A 489 -22.39 1.11 -27.18
C ASP A 489 -22.86 0.28 -25.96
N CYS A 490 -22.45 0.65 -24.74
CA CYS A 490 -23.02 0.09 -23.51
C CYS A 490 -24.27 0.89 -23.10
N GLY A 491 -25.38 0.20 -22.85
CA GLY A 491 -26.64 0.82 -22.42
C GLY A 491 -26.54 1.66 -21.14
N ILE A 492 -25.51 1.43 -20.31
CA ILE A 492 -25.18 2.26 -19.14
C ILE A 492 -24.82 3.68 -19.56
N PHE A 493 -24.13 3.86 -20.69
CA PHE A 493 -23.76 5.17 -21.25
C PHE A 493 -24.92 5.89 -21.96
N HIS A 494 -26.10 5.27 -22.04
CA HIS A 494 -27.30 5.78 -22.70
C HIS A 494 -28.48 6.01 -21.74
N GLN A 495 -28.28 5.89 -20.41
CA GLN A 495 -29.35 6.20 -19.47
C GLN A 495 -29.51 7.73 -19.33
N ASP A 496 -30.51 8.29 -20.00
CA ASP A 496 -30.95 9.68 -19.92
C ASP A 496 -31.44 10.12 -18.51
N ASN A 497 -31.20 9.33 -17.46
CA ASN A 497 -31.79 9.50 -16.12
C ASN A 497 -30.84 9.20 -14.95
N SER A 498 -29.53 9.20 -15.15
CA SER A 498 -28.57 9.31 -14.05
C SER A 498 -28.02 10.74 -14.02
N ASP A 499 -27.93 11.32 -12.83
CA ASP A 499 -27.31 12.65 -12.58
C ASP A 499 -25.81 12.71 -12.93
N TYR A 500 -25.26 11.67 -13.57
CA TYR A 500 -23.87 11.52 -14.00
C TYR A 500 -23.83 11.32 -15.52
N ALA A 501 -22.97 12.07 -16.21
CA ALA A 501 -22.68 11.75 -17.62
C ALA A 501 -21.93 10.41 -17.69
N ALA A 502 -22.13 9.66 -18.78
CA ALA A 502 -21.44 8.41 -19.10
C ALA A 502 -19.91 8.49 -18.83
N GLY A 503 -19.42 7.83 -17.78
CA GLY A 503 -18.05 8.02 -17.28
C GLY A 503 -17.51 6.84 -16.48
N CYS A 504 -16.29 6.98 -15.94
CA CYS A 504 -15.63 5.90 -15.18
C CYS A 504 -16.45 5.46 -13.95
N LEU A 505 -17.07 6.41 -13.25
CA LEU A 505 -17.87 6.14 -12.05
C LEU A 505 -19.24 5.50 -12.34
N SER A 506 -19.60 5.34 -13.61
CA SER A 506 -20.79 4.58 -13.99
C SER A 506 -20.62 3.07 -13.79
N CYS A 507 -19.37 2.59 -13.74
CA CYS A 507 -19.04 1.17 -13.54
C CYS A 507 -18.13 0.95 -12.33
N HIS A 508 -17.34 1.94 -11.92
CA HIS A 508 -16.38 1.83 -10.83
C HIS A 508 -16.82 2.59 -9.58
N THR A 509 -16.47 2.06 -8.41
CA THR A 509 -16.52 2.86 -7.18
C THR A 509 -15.39 3.89 -7.18
N ALA A 510 -15.67 5.12 -6.74
CA ALA A 510 -14.67 6.20 -6.79
C ALA A 510 -13.44 5.94 -5.92
N HIS A 511 -13.63 5.19 -4.82
CA HIS A 511 -12.62 5.01 -3.78
C HIS A 511 -12.06 3.59 -3.70
N GLY A 512 -12.84 2.56 -4.02
CA GLY A 512 -12.35 1.17 -4.09
C GLY A 512 -11.81 0.81 -5.47
N LEU A 513 -12.16 1.55 -6.53
CA LEU A 513 -11.82 1.26 -7.93
C LEU A 513 -12.35 -0.07 -8.47
N GLU A 514 -13.01 -0.85 -7.63
CA GLU A 514 -13.72 -2.07 -8.00
C GLU A 514 -14.85 -1.79 -9.00
N VAL A 515 -15.11 -2.78 -9.86
CA VAL A 515 -16.24 -2.76 -10.78
C VAL A 515 -17.50 -3.22 -10.04
N ASP A 516 -18.56 -2.41 -10.08
CA ASP A 516 -19.88 -2.84 -9.61
C ASP A 516 -20.53 -3.77 -10.64
N ALA A 517 -20.28 -5.07 -10.47
CA ALA A 517 -20.83 -6.11 -11.36
C ALA A 517 -22.36 -6.12 -11.41
N ALA A 518 -23.05 -5.59 -10.39
CA ALA A 518 -24.51 -5.49 -10.39
C ALA A 518 -25.01 -4.59 -11.54
N THR A 519 -24.22 -3.60 -11.97
CA THR A 519 -24.55 -2.73 -13.12
C THR A 519 -24.60 -3.49 -14.45
N CYS A 520 -23.87 -4.60 -14.59
CA CYS A 520 -23.78 -5.38 -15.82
C CYS A 520 -24.93 -6.39 -15.97
N THR A 521 -25.41 -6.96 -14.86
CA THR A 521 -26.41 -8.05 -14.83
C THR A 521 -27.74 -7.79 -15.57
N PRO A 522 -28.24 -6.54 -15.74
CA PRO A 522 -29.48 -6.31 -16.48
C PRO A 522 -29.37 -6.61 -17.99
N CYS A 523 -28.17 -6.49 -18.56
CA CYS A 523 -27.92 -6.72 -19.98
C CYS A 523 -27.14 -8.01 -20.23
N HIS A 524 -26.23 -8.36 -19.32
CA HIS A 524 -25.36 -9.53 -19.41
C HIS A 524 -25.84 -10.62 -18.44
N GLN A 525 -26.72 -11.50 -18.91
CA GLN A 525 -27.29 -12.58 -18.11
C GLN A 525 -26.24 -13.63 -17.71
N GLU A 526 -25.14 -13.69 -18.44
CA GLU A 526 -23.95 -14.48 -18.15
C GLU A 526 -23.16 -13.95 -16.95
N VAL A 527 -23.35 -12.68 -16.56
CA VAL A 527 -22.75 -12.07 -15.37
C VAL A 527 -23.68 -12.31 -14.18
N HIS A 528 -23.21 -13.04 -13.18
CA HIS A 528 -23.86 -13.14 -11.87
C HIS A 528 -23.17 -12.20 -10.86
N PRO A 529 -23.84 -11.76 -9.79
CA PRO A 529 -23.28 -10.83 -8.79
C PRO A 529 -22.01 -11.32 -8.07
N THR A 530 -21.62 -12.57 -8.28
CA THR A 530 -20.40 -13.20 -7.74
C THR A 530 -19.59 -13.92 -8.82
N GLN A 531 -19.85 -13.65 -10.11
CA GLN A 531 -19.03 -14.13 -11.23
C GLN A 531 -18.39 -12.96 -11.97
N ASP A 532 -17.23 -13.30 -12.51
CA ASP A 532 -16.27 -12.46 -13.18
C ASP A 532 -16.86 -11.70 -14.38
N VAL A 533 -16.78 -10.37 -14.36
CA VAL A 533 -17.15 -9.48 -15.48
C VAL A 533 -16.41 -9.83 -16.77
N HIS A 534 -15.33 -10.61 -16.72
CA HIS A 534 -14.64 -11.14 -17.89
C HIS A 534 -15.51 -12.02 -18.81
N ALA A 535 -16.64 -12.54 -18.32
CA ALA A 535 -17.60 -13.30 -19.12
C ALA A 535 -18.45 -12.42 -20.08
N ILE A 536 -18.38 -11.09 -19.97
CA ILE A 536 -19.20 -10.15 -20.76
C ILE A 536 -19.05 -10.40 -22.27
N ARG A 537 -20.21 -10.54 -22.93
CA ARG A 537 -20.34 -10.70 -24.37
C ARG A 537 -21.07 -9.52 -24.98
N THR A 538 -20.44 -8.85 -25.94
CA THR A 538 -21.06 -7.77 -26.73
C THR A 538 -21.39 -8.19 -28.16
N SER A 539 -20.89 -9.35 -28.60
CA SER A 539 -21.11 -9.93 -29.92
C SER A 539 -21.14 -11.46 -29.87
N LEU A 540 -21.75 -12.07 -30.89
CA LEU A 540 -21.68 -13.52 -31.16
C LEU A 540 -20.64 -13.85 -32.25
N THR A 541 -19.91 -12.85 -32.73
CA THR A 541 -18.83 -13.00 -33.71
C THR A 541 -17.63 -13.64 -33.05
N ASP A 542 -17.14 -14.72 -33.65
CA ASP A 542 -15.81 -15.28 -33.42
C ASP A 542 -14.78 -14.36 -34.11
N TYR A 543 -14.03 -13.61 -33.30
CA TYR A 543 -13.03 -12.65 -33.78
C TYR A 543 -11.65 -13.30 -33.92
N ASP A 544 -11.30 -14.22 -33.04
CA ASP A 544 -9.99 -14.88 -32.99
C ASP A 544 -9.85 -16.10 -33.94
N GLY A 545 -10.97 -16.62 -34.46
CA GLY A 545 -11.06 -17.71 -35.42
C GLY A 545 -10.90 -19.11 -34.81
N ASP A 546 -11.18 -19.30 -33.52
CA ASP A 546 -11.05 -20.59 -32.82
C ASP A 546 -12.34 -21.45 -32.82
N ASP A 547 -13.39 -21.00 -33.52
CA ASP A 547 -14.75 -21.56 -33.58
C ASP A 547 -15.53 -21.47 -32.24
N ASN A 548 -15.03 -20.78 -31.22
CA ASN A 548 -15.66 -20.61 -29.91
C ASN A 548 -16.54 -19.35 -29.82
N THR A 549 -17.74 -19.44 -30.39
CA THR A 549 -18.76 -18.38 -30.21
C THR A 549 -19.45 -18.42 -28.83
N GLU A 550 -18.90 -19.07 -27.80
CA GLU A 550 -19.49 -19.10 -26.45
C GLU A 550 -18.78 -18.19 -25.45
N GLU A 551 -17.55 -17.78 -25.71
CA GLU A 551 -16.74 -16.98 -24.78
C GLU A 551 -17.02 -15.47 -24.79
N GLY A 552 -16.51 -14.80 -23.75
CA GLY A 552 -16.49 -13.35 -23.60
C GLY A 552 -15.45 -12.69 -24.49
N ILE A 553 -15.57 -11.36 -24.67
CA ILE A 553 -14.55 -10.58 -25.40
C ILE A 553 -13.15 -10.71 -24.78
N THR A 554 -13.07 -11.03 -23.48
CA THR A 554 -11.81 -11.35 -22.80
C THR A 554 -11.09 -12.55 -23.44
N GLY A 555 -11.83 -13.61 -23.81
CA GLY A 555 -11.29 -14.80 -24.46
C GLY A 555 -10.71 -14.47 -25.84
N GLU A 556 -11.51 -13.78 -26.65
CA GLU A 556 -11.13 -13.31 -27.98
C GLU A 556 -9.82 -12.48 -27.95
N ILE A 557 -9.73 -11.53 -27.01
CA ILE A 557 -8.53 -10.71 -26.82
C ILE A 557 -7.34 -11.57 -26.37
N ALA A 558 -7.55 -12.53 -25.47
CA ALA A 558 -6.50 -13.39 -24.94
C ALA A 558 -5.91 -14.29 -26.03
N THR A 559 -6.75 -14.98 -26.81
CA THR A 559 -6.31 -15.86 -27.90
C THR A 559 -5.61 -15.07 -28.99
N MET A 560 -6.12 -13.90 -29.40
CA MET A 560 -5.45 -13.03 -30.36
C MET A 560 -4.12 -12.47 -29.83
N SER A 561 -4.04 -12.13 -28.54
CA SER A 561 -2.80 -11.69 -27.89
C SER A 561 -1.75 -12.81 -27.86
N ASP A 562 -2.16 -14.04 -27.57
CA ASP A 562 -1.30 -15.24 -27.62
C ASP A 562 -0.80 -15.52 -29.04
N ALA A 563 -1.68 -15.41 -30.04
CA ALA A 563 -1.30 -15.53 -31.45
C ALA A 563 -0.29 -14.45 -31.83
N LEU A 564 -0.51 -13.20 -31.40
CA LEU A 564 0.38 -12.08 -31.67
C LEU A 564 1.75 -12.27 -31.01
N TYR A 565 1.79 -12.73 -29.75
CA TYR A 565 3.06 -13.01 -29.08
C TYR A 565 3.88 -14.08 -29.80
N LYS A 566 3.24 -15.19 -30.22
CA LYS A 566 3.89 -16.23 -31.04
C LYS A 566 4.40 -15.68 -32.36
N ALA A 567 3.64 -14.80 -33.02
CA ALA A 567 4.05 -14.15 -34.26
C ALA A 567 5.25 -13.20 -34.04
N ILE A 568 5.26 -12.45 -32.94
CA ILE A 568 6.38 -11.60 -32.51
C ILE A 568 7.64 -12.45 -32.31
N GLN A 569 7.56 -13.56 -31.58
CA GLN A 569 8.70 -14.47 -31.37
C GLN A 569 9.21 -15.03 -32.70
N THR A 570 8.31 -15.49 -33.56
CA THR A 570 8.63 -16.03 -34.89
C THR A 570 9.32 -14.99 -35.76
N TYR A 571 8.81 -13.76 -35.78
CA TYR A 571 9.40 -12.65 -36.52
C TYR A 571 10.79 -12.30 -35.96
N ALA A 572 10.94 -12.23 -34.65
CA ALA A 572 12.21 -11.92 -33.99
C ALA A 572 13.31 -12.94 -34.37
N ILE A 573 12.97 -14.24 -34.39
CA ILE A 573 13.87 -15.31 -34.82
C ILE A 573 14.24 -15.20 -36.30
N HIS A 574 13.26 -15.02 -37.19
CA HIS A 574 13.48 -15.18 -38.64
C HIS A 574 13.81 -13.89 -39.40
N ARG A 575 13.49 -12.73 -38.84
CA ARG A 575 13.69 -11.41 -39.48
C ARG A 575 14.66 -10.53 -38.71
N ALA A 576 14.51 -10.44 -37.39
CA ALA A 576 15.46 -9.71 -36.55
C ALA A 576 16.70 -10.54 -36.16
N GLU A 577 16.69 -11.85 -36.46
CA GLU A 577 17.77 -12.81 -36.16
C GLU A 577 18.16 -12.87 -34.68
N THR A 578 17.27 -12.45 -33.79
CA THR A 578 17.47 -12.44 -32.34
C THR A 578 16.19 -12.90 -31.65
N PRO A 579 16.16 -14.07 -31.00
CA PRO A 579 14.99 -14.54 -30.25
C PRO A 579 14.64 -13.60 -29.09
N LEU A 580 13.36 -13.52 -28.74
CA LEU A 580 12.87 -12.63 -27.68
C LEU A 580 11.86 -13.30 -26.78
N VAL A 581 11.81 -12.81 -25.53
CA VAL A 581 10.79 -13.14 -24.53
C VAL A 581 10.26 -11.89 -23.86
N TYR A 582 9.01 -11.94 -23.42
CA TYR A 582 8.34 -10.90 -22.65
C TYR A 582 8.08 -11.35 -21.22
N ASP A 583 8.26 -10.43 -20.27
CA ASP A 583 7.79 -10.54 -18.90
C ASP A 583 7.09 -9.24 -18.48
N SER A 584 5.88 -9.35 -17.94
CA SER A 584 5.06 -8.19 -17.58
C SER A 584 5.52 -7.48 -16.32
N SER A 585 6.31 -8.17 -15.48
CA SER A 585 6.73 -7.75 -14.14
C SER A 585 8.15 -7.15 -14.08
N THR A 586 9.05 -7.51 -15.01
CA THR A 586 10.45 -7.09 -14.99
C THR A 586 10.74 -6.08 -16.08
N TYR A 587 11.12 -4.86 -15.72
CA TYR A 587 11.62 -3.86 -16.66
C TYR A 587 12.95 -4.30 -17.33
N PRO A 588 13.15 -4.14 -18.65
CA PRO A 588 12.34 -3.39 -19.62
C PRO A 588 11.34 -4.24 -20.42
N TYR A 589 10.81 -5.31 -19.81
CA TYR A 589 9.76 -6.20 -20.29
C TYR A 589 10.15 -7.15 -21.41
N PHE A 590 10.93 -6.70 -22.39
CA PHE A 590 11.42 -7.55 -23.47
C PHE A 590 12.91 -7.85 -23.30
N PHE A 591 13.26 -9.13 -23.35
CA PHE A 591 14.61 -9.65 -23.17
C PHE A 591 15.01 -10.54 -24.33
N ILE A 592 16.32 -10.70 -24.53
CA ILE A 592 16.83 -11.69 -25.47
C ILE A 592 16.61 -13.07 -24.87
N ASP A 593 15.97 -13.94 -25.63
CA ASP A 593 15.86 -15.36 -25.31
C ASP A 593 17.17 -16.03 -25.73
N THR A 594 18.07 -16.19 -24.77
CA THR A 594 19.45 -16.64 -24.97
C THR A 594 19.56 -18.15 -25.12
N ASN A 595 18.60 -18.89 -24.57
CA ASN A 595 18.56 -20.35 -24.66
C ASN A 595 17.64 -20.86 -25.79
N GLY A 596 16.81 -19.98 -26.36
CA GLY A 596 15.92 -20.26 -27.49
C GLY A 596 14.71 -21.11 -27.12
N ASP A 597 14.30 -21.13 -25.85
CA ASP A 597 13.17 -21.94 -25.36
C ASP A 597 11.82 -21.21 -25.43
N GLY A 598 11.82 -19.93 -25.80
CA GLY A 598 10.64 -19.09 -25.94
C GLY A 598 10.01 -18.66 -24.61
N LYS A 599 10.70 -18.82 -23.47
CA LYS A 599 10.19 -18.52 -22.12
C LYS A 599 11.04 -17.49 -21.40
N ALA A 600 10.38 -16.63 -20.63
CA ALA A 600 11.03 -15.69 -19.73
C ALA A 600 11.69 -16.42 -18.54
N ASN A 601 12.98 -16.77 -18.66
CA ASN A 601 13.70 -17.45 -17.59
C ASN A 601 14.32 -16.45 -16.60
N PRO A 602 14.34 -16.73 -15.29
CA PRO A 602 14.91 -15.81 -14.28
C PRO A 602 16.34 -15.33 -14.59
N ASP A 603 17.19 -16.19 -15.17
CA ASP A 603 18.57 -15.84 -15.57
C ASP A 603 18.64 -14.83 -16.75
N GLU A 604 17.54 -14.64 -17.47
CA GLU A 604 17.40 -13.75 -18.63
C GLU A 604 16.72 -12.43 -18.27
N LEU A 605 15.92 -12.41 -17.20
CA LEU A 605 15.15 -11.25 -16.70
C LEU A 605 16.01 -10.24 -15.95
N ARG A 606 16.98 -9.67 -16.67
CA ARG A 606 17.90 -8.65 -16.15
C ARG A 606 18.12 -7.56 -17.18
N ARG A 607 18.22 -6.31 -16.72
CA ARG A 607 18.41 -5.13 -17.57
C ARG A 607 19.59 -5.24 -18.56
N ALA A 608 20.64 -5.96 -18.19
CA ALA A 608 21.79 -6.23 -19.05
C ALA A 608 21.42 -7.04 -20.32
N ASN A 609 20.40 -7.90 -20.24
CA ASN A 609 19.90 -8.77 -21.29
C ASN A 609 18.67 -8.18 -22.03
N ARG A 610 18.44 -6.87 -21.92
CA ARG A 610 17.34 -6.21 -22.62
C ARG A 610 17.37 -6.48 -24.13
N TYR A 611 16.20 -6.65 -24.72
CA TYR A 611 16.07 -6.81 -26.16
C TYR A 611 16.40 -5.49 -26.88
N HIS A 612 17.27 -5.56 -27.88
CA HIS A 612 17.75 -4.40 -28.63
C HIS A 612 17.74 -4.57 -30.16
N SER A 613 17.43 -5.77 -30.68
CA SER A 613 17.34 -6.06 -32.11
C SER A 613 15.96 -5.67 -32.67
N TRP A 614 15.52 -4.44 -32.42
CA TRP A 614 14.22 -3.95 -32.87
C TRP A 614 14.25 -3.57 -34.35
N THR A 615 13.24 -4.04 -35.10
CA THR A 615 12.85 -3.44 -36.39
C THR A 615 11.61 -2.56 -36.15
N PRO A 616 11.31 -1.57 -37.00
CA PRO A 616 10.06 -0.81 -36.89
C PRO A 616 8.81 -1.70 -36.87
N ARG A 617 8.77 -2.75 -37.70
CA ARG A 617 7.64 -3.68 -37.74
C ARG A 617 7.46 -4.44 -36.42
N LEU A 618 8.55 -4.98 -35.88
CA LEU A 618 8.54 -5.71 -34.62
C LEU A 618 8.13 -4.81 -33.45
N LEU A 619 8.63 -3.57 -33.42
CA LEU A 619 8.31 -2.62 -32.36
C LEU A 619 6.82 -2.25 -32.35
N LYS A 620 6.20 -2.02 -33.51
CA LYS A 620 4.76 -1.73 -33.64
C LYS A 620 3.90 -2.87 -33.09
N ALA A 621 4.22 -4.11 -33.48
CA ALA A 621 3.51 -5.29 -32.99
C ALA A 621 3.71 -5.52 -31.48
N ALA A 622 4.95 -5.40 -31.00
CA ALA A 622 5.26 -5.55 -29.57
C ALA A 622 4.60 -4.48 -28.70
N TYR A 623 4.46 -3.24 -29.22
CA TYR A 623 3.74 -2.17 -28.56
C TYR A 623 2.26 -2.51 -28.38
N ASN A 624 1.59 -2.97 -29.45
CA ASN A 624 0.18 -3.38 -29.38
C ASN A 624 -0.05 -4.60 -28.50
N TYR A 625 0.88 -5.58 -28.53
CA TYR A 625 0.85 -6.71 -27.60
C TYR A 625 0.94 -6.25 -26.15
N GLN A 626 1.87 -5.34 -25.81
CA GLN A 626 1.90 -4.82 -24.45
C GLN A 626 0.60 -4.05 -24.15
N TYR A 627 0.13 -3.21 -25.06
CA TYR A 627 -1.09 -2.41 -24.88
C TYR A 627 -2.30 -3.28 -24.48
N SER A 628 -2.54 -4.40 -25.17
CA SER A 628 -3.66 -5.31 -24.85
C SER A 628 -3.56 -5.95 -23.47
N THR A 629 -2.36 -6.00 -22.87
CA THR A 629 -2.12 -6.61 -21.55
C THR A 629 -2.05 -5.61 -20.39
N LYS A 630 -2.04 -4.29 -20.68
CA LYS A 630 -1.84 -3.25 -19.65
C LYS A 630 -3.12 -2.56 -19.20
N ASP A 631 -4.26 -2.91 -19.79
CA ASP A 631 -5.59 -2.52 -19.34
C ASP A 631 -6.42 -3.78 -19.05
N PRO A 632 -6.53 -4.21 -17.77
CA PRO A 632 -7.30 -5.40 -17.41
C PRO A 632 -8.79 -5.31 -17.80
N GLY A 633 -9.33 -4.09 -17.90
CA GLY A 633 -10.71 -3.82 -18.28
C GLY A 633 -10.91 -3.64 -19.78
N ALA A 634 -9.90 -3.89 -20.63
CA ALA A 634 -9.95 -3.50 -22.03
C ALA A 634 -11.12 -4.10 -22.82
N PHE A 635 -11.56 -5.30 -22.44
CA PHE A 635 -12.74 -5.97 -23.00
C PHE A 635 -14.04 -5.17 -22.81
N ALA A 636 -14.15 -4.43 -21.70
CA ALA A 636 -15.30 -3.58 -21.36
C ALA A 636 -15.09 -2.11 -21.72
N HIS A 637 -13.85 -1.60 -21.65
CA HIS A 637 -13.54 -0.23 -22.01
C HIS A 637 -13.68 0.03 -23.51
N ASN A 638 -13.12 -0.83 -24.37
CA ASN A 638 -13.23 -0.74 -25.83
C ASN A 638 -12.70 -2.01 -26.53
N GLY A 639 -13.34 -3.16 -26.30
CA GLY A 639 -12.83 -4.44 -26.79
C GLY A 639 -12.64 -4.50 -28.31
N GLN A 640 -13.52 -3.87 -29.08
CA GLN A 640 -13.40 -3.80 -30.54
C GLN A 640 -12.13 -3.06 -31.00
N TYR A 641 -11.78 -1.94 -30.36
CA TYR A 641 -10.54 -1.23 -30.63
C TYR A 641 -9.31 -2.13 -30.42
N ILE A 642 -9.29 -2.88 -29.31
CA ILE A 642 -8.20 -3.81 -29.00
C ILE A 642 -8.10 -4.93 -30.05
N LEU A 643 -9.23 -5.55 -30.39
CA LEU A 643 -9.28 -6.61 -31.41
C LEU A 643 -8.78 -6.11 -32.77
N GLN A 644 -9.13 -4.87 -33.16
CA GLN A 644 -8.61 -4.25 -34.40
C GLN A 644 -7.09 -4.06 -34.36
N LEU A 645 -6.53 -3.60 -33.23
CA LEU A 645 -5.08 -3.45 -33.05
C LEU A 645 -4.35 -4.80 -33.13
N LEU A 646 -4.89 -5.84 -32.47
CA LEU A 646 -4.32 -7.19 -32.49
C LEU A 646 -4.38 -7.80 -33.90
N TYR A 647 -5.54 -7.71 -34.57
CA TYR A 647 -5.74 -8.17 -35.94
C TYR A 647 -4.74 -7.54 -36.90
N ASP A 648 -4.64 -6.21 -36.90
CA ASP A 648 -3.77 -5.51 -37.85
C ASP A 648 -2.29 -5.74 -37.51
N SER A 649 -1.94 -6.02 -36.26
CA SER A 649 -0.58 -6.41 -35.87
C SER A 649 -0.21 -7.79 -36.42
N LEU A 650 -1.13 -8.75 -36.35
CA LEU A 650 -0.97 -10.10 -36.92
C LEU A 650 -0.84 -10.04 -38.45
N ASP A 651 -1.74 -9.34 -39.13
CA ASP A 651 -1.70 -9.08 -40.58
C ASP A 651 -0.37 -8.43 -40.98
N ASN A 652 0.08 -7.43 -40.21
CA ASN A 652 1.32 -6.72 -40.48
C ASN A 652 2.58 -7.58 -40.31
N LEU A 653 2.57 -8.59 -39.43
CA LEU A 653 3.64 -9.59 -39.30
C LEU A 653 3.55 -10.72 -40.34
N GLY A 654 2.50 -10.73 -41.17
CA GLY A 654 2.29 -11.71 -42.23
C GLY A 654 1.67 -13.02 -41.76
N VAL A 655 0.94 -12.99 -40.63
CA VAL A 655 0.11 -14.12 -40.18
C VAL A 655 -1.12 -14.21 -41.08
N ASP A 656 -1.55 -15.44 -41.41
CA ASP A 656 -2.81 -15.65 -42.12
C ASP A 656 -3.99 -15.43 -41.17
N VAL A 657 -4.67 -14.30 -41.35
CA VAL A 657 -5.82 -13.86 -40.54
C VAL A 657 -7.16 -14.21 -41.20
N ALA A 658 -7.18 -15.11 -42.19
CA ALA A 658 -8.41 -15.43 -42.94
C ALA A 658 -9.51 -16.12 -42.12
N GLN A 659 -9.17 -16.73 -40.98
CA GLN A 659 -10.16 -17.30 -40.04
C GLN A 659 -10.58 -16.30 -38.96
N MET A 660 -9.83 -15.21 -38.78
CA MET A 660 -10.16 -14.16 -37.81
C MET A 660 -11.14 -13.16 -38.42
N SER A 661 -12.00 -12.59 -37.58
CA SER A 661 -12.86 -11.47 -37.95
C SER A 661 -12.26 -10.16 -37.43
N ARG A 662 -12.14 -9.16 -38.29
CA ARG A 662 -11.80 -7.79 -37.85
C ARG A 662 -13.10 -7.02 -37.58
N PRO A 663 -13.33 -6.51 -36.35
CA PRO A 663 -14.49 -5.67 -36.05
C PRO A 663 -14.57 -4.39 -36.90
#